data_AF-A0A939P3H6-F1
#
_entry.id   AF-A0A939P3H6-F1
#
_cell.length_a   1.000
_cell.length_b   1.000
_cell.length_c   1.000
_cell.angle_alpha   90.00
_cell.angle_beta   90.00
_cell.angle_gamma   90.00
#
_symmetry.space_group_name_H-M   'P 1'
#
loop_
_entity.id
_entity.type
_entity.pdbx_description
1 polymer ?
#
loop_
_entity_poly.entity_id
_entity_poly.type
_entity_poly.pdbx_seq_one_letter_code
_entity_poly.pdbx_strand_id
1 'polypeptide(L)'
;MTLLTPRASLAFRLALRELRGGLGGFYIFLACIALGTGAIAAVNSVSQSITDTIATQGQEILAGDVRFELNNREATEAEMGFLRGFGKVSASTGLRSMARKPDGSDQALVEVKAVDGAYPLFGTFEAEPNYPLHALLSGQSGTYGAVAAPLLLERLGLSIGDEILLGNVILNITGTIKTEPDAVSEGFGFAPRLLVSRDGLKASGLIQTGSLVEHVYKIRMDDPAERSTIRDRATKDFPSAGWSIRTSDRAAPSLTENIERFSQFLTLVGLTALIVGGVGVANAVRAFLDSKRTTIATFKCLGAPAATVVLIYLFQIAIIALGGMVIGLVIGALAPIVASQFLAQFLPVSTDLTFYPGALSLAVLFGIMTTLAFAIMPLGHSREVPATALFREQGFEARGLPSWPYILLAAVFLLALAGLAIATAHDRFIAIVFVGAIAFSFVILRLVAAGIAWLARRSPRVNSPALRLAIGNIHRPGALTPSVVLSLGLGLALLVTLTLIDGNMRQQLTGRMAAGAPNFFFVDIQGSELEKFRSVIKASSPDGHLVEVPMLRGRILAFNGEDVTKRKVPPGGQWVLRGDRGITYAQTLPENASLTEGSWWPKDYRGEPLVSFSAEEAKELGLKIGDTVTVNVLGRNITAKIANLRKVEWETLSINFVMVFSPNTFRGAPHAWLATLTDPAATTTQEAAILKSVTNTYPTITSVRVKDAIDIVNTLVAQLATAIRAAASVALIASVLVLAGALAAGNRARTHDAVVLKTLGATRRMLIRAFCYEYLILGAATAVFALFAGGVAAWFITARIMRIPSHFLPDVAGLTLITALVLTVGIGLIGTWRILGQKAAPVLREL
;
A
#
# COMPACT_ATOMS: atom_id res chain seq x y z
N MET A 1 24.77 25.28 -38.21
CA MET A 1 25.45 24.64 -37.06
C MET A 1 26.80 25.27 -36.70
N THR A 2 27.47 25.99 -37.63
CA THR A 2 28.82 26.57 -37.49
C THR A 2 28.95 27.89 -36.71
N LEU A 3 27.85 28.62 -36.42
CA LEU A 3 27.86 29.85 -35.60
C LEU A 3 27.48 29.64 -34.12
N LEU A 4 27.06 28.42 -33.75
CA LEU A 4 26.58 28.08 -32.40
C LEU A 4 27.72 27.69 -31.44
N THR A 5 28.79 27.06 -31.95
CA THR A 5 29.91 26.54 -31.16
C THR A 5 30.77 27.60 -30.44
N PRO A 6 31.19 28.73 -31.07
CA PRO A 6 31.97 29.75 -30.35
C PRO A 6 31.13 30.50 -29.29
N ARG A 7 29.82 30.65 -29.56
CA ARG A 7 28.87 31.30 -28.63
C ARG A 7 28.60 30.45 -27.40
N ALA A 8 28.50 29.13 -27.54
CA ALA A 8 28.33 28.21 -26.43
C ALA A 8 29.56 28.18 -25.50
N SER A 9 30.76 28.13 -26.06
CA SER A 9 32.01 28.20 -25.27
C SER A 9 32.14 29.51 -24.48
N LEU A 10 31.78 30.64 -25.10
CA LEU A 10 31.77 31.94 -24.42
C LEU A 10 30.72 31.99 -23.31
N ALA A 11 29.49 31.56 -23.60
CA ALA A 11 28.40 31.53 -22.62
C ALA A 11 28.74 30.64 -21.41
N PHE A 12 29.36 29.48 -21.65
CA PHE A 12 29.79 28.58 -20.58
C PHE A 12 30.89 29.20 -19.71
N ARG A 13 31.90 29.85 -20.30
CA ARG A 13 32.95 30.56 -19.55
C ARG A 13 32.38 31.72 -18.72
N LEU A 14 31.44 32.49 -19.27
CA LEU A 14 30.76 33.56 -18.54
C LEU A 14 29.90 33.01 -17.40
N ALA A 15 29.19 31.90 -17.63
CA ALA A 15 28.41 31.21 -16.61
C ALA A 15 29.27 30.78 -15.41
N LEU A 16 30.42 30.14 -15.66
CA LEU A 16 31.38 29.73 -14.63
C LEU A 16 31.98 30.91 -13.87
N ARG A 17 32.29 32.02 -14.55
CA ARG A 17 32.83 33.21 -13.90
C ARG A 17 31.80 33.88 -12.99
N GLU A 18 30.54 33.95 -13.42
CA GLU A 18 29.49 34.53 -12.60
C GLU A 18 29.15 33.66 -11.39
N LEU A 19 29.20 32.32 -11.50
CA LEU A 19 29.03 31.40 -10.37
C LEU A 19 30.06 31.58 -9.25
N ARG A 20 31.27 32.09 -9.55
CA ARG A 20 32.28 32.43 -8.54
C ARG A 20 31.87 33.60 -7.64
N GLY A 21 30.90 34.42 -8.06
CA GLY A 21 30.31 35.50 -7.26
C GLY A 21 29.40 35.00 -6.12
N GLY A 22 29.19 33.69 -5.99
CA GLY A 22 28.48 33.05 -4.87
C GLY A 22 27.21 32.30 -5.28
N LEU A 23 26.83 31.30 -4.48
CA LEU A 23 25.61 30.49 -4.64
C LEU A 23 24.38 31.11 -3.91
N GLY A 24 24.51 32.34 -3.42
CA GLY A 24 23.46 33.05 -2.71
C GLY A 24 22.20 33.18 -3.58
N GLY A 25 21.12 32.47 -3.19
CA GLY A 25 19.86 32.41 -3.94
C GLY A 25 19.56 31.07 -4.61
N PHE A 26 20.53 30.15 -4.70
CA PHE A 26 20.35 28.84 -5.35
C PHE A 26 20.01 27.68 -4.41
N TYR A 27 20.09 27.86 -3.09
CA TYR A 27 19.84 26.78 -2.12
C TYR A 27 18.44 26.16 -2.25
N ILE A 28 17.42 26.99 -2.50
CA ILE A 28 16.05 26.51 -2.71
C ILE A 28 15.96 25.70 -4.01
N PHE A 29 16.59 26.18 -5.09
CA PHE A 29 16.61 25.46 -6.36
C PHE A 29 17.32 24.11 -6.24
N LEU A 30 18.52 24.09 -5.64
CA LEU A 30 19.30 22.88 -5.37
C LEU A 30 18.49 21.89 -4.52
N ALA A 31 17.86 22.36 -3.43
CA ALA A 31 17.06 21.53 -2.54
C ALA A 31 15.82 20.94 -3.25
N CYS A 32 15.12 21.73 -4.07
CA CYS A 32 13.96 21.26 -4.83
C CYS A 32 14.34 20.16 -5.84
N ILE A 33 15.46 20.33 -6.56
CA ILE A 33 15.95 19.29 -7.49
C ILE A 33 16.44 18.06 -6.74
N ALA A 34 17.24 18.24 -5.69
CA ALA A 34 17.75 17.12 -4.89
C ALA A 34 16.62 16.29 -4.28
N LEU A 35 15.61 16.94 -3.74
CA LEU A 35 14.46 16.26 -3.15
C LEU A 35 13.57 15.63 -4.23
N GLY A 36 13.24 16.34 -5.31
CA GLY A 36 12.42 15.78 -6.40
C GLY A 36 13.06 14.56 -7.07
N THR A 37 14.34 14.66 -7.46
CA THR A 37 15.10 13.54 -8.02
C THR A 37 15.32 12.44 -6.99
N GLY A 38 15.65 12.79 -5.73
CA GLY A 38 15.85 11.83 -4.66
C GLY A 38 14.60 11.05 -4.28
N ALA A 39 13.42 11.69 -4.28
CA ALA A 39 12.15 11.02 -4.04
C ALA A 39 11.81 10.01 -5.14
N ILE A 40 11.95 10.40 -6.42
CA ILE A 40 11.75 9.50 -7.56
C ILE A 40 12.75 8.33 -7.51
N ALA A 41 14.03 8.63 -7.25
CA ALA A 41 15.07 7.61 -7.15
C ALA A 41 14.80 6.64 -5.99
N ALA A 42 14.47 7.16 -4.80
CA ALA A 42 14.18 6.35 -3.63
C ALA A 42 12.96 5.46 -3.84
N VAL A 43 11.85 6.02 -4.35
CA VAL A 43 10.62 5.27 -4.62
C VAL A 43 10.87 4.14 -5.61
N ASN A 44 11.53 4.42 -6.75
CA ASN A 44 11.78 3.40 -7.76
C ASN A 44 12.79 2.34 -7.28
N SER A 45 13.86 2.74 -6.59
CA SER A 45 14.84 1.80 -6.05
C SER A 45 14.23 0.91 -4.96
N VAL A 46 13.41 1.46 -4.06
CA VAL A 46 12.72 0.69 -3.02
C VAL A 46 11.66 -0.23 -3.64
N SER A 47 10.87 0.26 -4.61
CA SER A 47 9.89 -0.57 -5.31
C SER A 47 10.56 -1.73 -6.04
N GLN A 48 11.66 -1.48 -6.77
CA GLN A 48 12.39 -2.53 -7.47
C GLN A 48 13.00 -3.53 -6.48
N SER A 49 13.57 -3.03 -5.37
CA SER A 49 14.11 -3.87 -4.30
C SER A 49 13.04 -4.80 -3.72
N ILE A 50 11.86 -4.27 -3.40
CA ILE A 50 10.75 -5.08 -2.89
C ILE A 50 10.32 -6.13 -3.93
N THR A 51 10.18 -5.76 -5.20
CA THR A 51 9.81 -6.70 -6.26
C THR A 51 10.84 -7.81 -6.43
N ASP A 52 12.13 -7.49 -6.45
CA ASP A 52 13.21 -8.46 -6.61
C ASP A 52 13.33 -9.36 -5.37
N THR A 53 13.17 -8.80 -4.17
CA THR A 53 13.09 -9.56 -2.92
C THR A 53 11.89 -10.51 -2.95
N ILE A 54 10.70 -10.07 -3.39
CA ILE A 54 9.52 -10.94 -3.48
C ILE A 54 9.70 -12.02 -4.54
N ALA A 55 10.29 -11.73 -5.69
CA ALA A 55 10.51 -12.74 -6.71
C ALA A 55 11.46 -13.84 -6.20
N THR A 56 12.49 -13.46 -5.45
CA THR A 56 13.49 -14.36 -4.88
C THR A 56 12.93 -15.14 -3.68
N GLN A 57 12.37 -14.42 -2.70
CA GLN A 57 11.72 -14.99 -1.53
C GLN A 57 10.45 -15.77 -1.90
N GLY A 58 9.77 -15.40 -2.97
CA GLY A 58 8.56 -16.06 -3.45
C GLY A 58 8.81 -17.49 -3.92
N GLN A 59 9.98 -17.78 -4.51
CA GLN A 59 10.38 -19.14 -4.84
C GLN A 59 10.66 -19.97 -3.57
N GLU A 60 11.30 -19.37 -2.56
CA GLU A 60 11.56 -20.00 -1.26
C GLU A 60 10.25 -20.25 -0.49
N ILE A 61 9.38 -19.23 -0.38
CA ILE A 61 8.06 -19.28 0.26
C ILE A 61 7.15 -20.31 -0.42
N LEU A 62 7.25 -20.51 -1.73
CA LEU A 62 6.45 -21.52 -2.43
C LEU A 62 7.11 -22.91 -2.39
N ALA A 63 8.41 -22.97 -2.07
CA ALA A 63 9.31 -24.09 -2.35
C ALA A 63 9.23 -24.60 -3.80
N GLY A 64 9.06 -23.69 -4.76
CA GLY A 64 8.77 -23.95 -6.17
C GLY A 64 8.58 -22.67 -6.99
N ASP A 65 8.59 -22.77 -8.32
CA ASP A 65 8.19 -21.67 -9.21
C ASP A 65 6.68 -21.54 -9.31
N VAL A 66 5.99 -22.69 -9.33
CA VAL A 66 4.53 -22.81 -9.43
C VAL A 66 4.04 -23.91 -8.50
N ARG A 67 2.90 -23.68 -7.86
CA ARG A 67 2.18 -24.60 -6.98
C ARG A 67 0.80 -24.88 -7.56
N PHE A 68 0.52 -26.15 -7.79
CA PHE A 68 -0.78 -26.68 -8.13
C PHE A 68 -1.35 -27.42 -6.93
N GLU A 69 -2.52 -27.03 -6.48
CA GLU A 69 -3.20 -27.64 -5.35
C GLU A 69 -4.50 -28.30 -5.81
N LEU A 70 -4.68 -29.53 -5.35
CA LEU A 70 -5.79 -30.42 -5.61
C LEU A 70 -6.37 -30.96 -4.31
N ASN A 71 -7.67 -30.81 -4.13
CA ASN A 71 -8.34 -31.24 -2.90
C ASN A 71 -9.07 -32.57 -3.13
N ASN A 72 -8.84 -33.52 -2.22
CA ASN A 72 -9.46 -34.85 -2.13
C ASN A 72 -9.24 -35.76 -3.35
N ARG A 73 -8.27 -35.45 -4.21
CA ARG A 73 -7.84 -36.30 -5.33
C ARG A 73 -6.38 -36.06 -5.68
N GLU A 74 -5.70 -37.10 -6.15
CA GLU A 74 -4.40 -36.93 -6.81
C GLU A 74 -4.58 -36.47 -8.27
N ALA A 75 -3.52 -35.90 -8.83
CA ALA A 75 -3.43 -35.59 -10.25
C ALA A 75 -3.46 -36.89 -11.08
N THR A 76 -4.23 -36.89 -12.16
CA THR A 76 -4.27 -37.99 -13.13
C THR A 76 -2.94 -38.09 -13.90
N GLU A 77 -2.68 -39.21 -14.57
CA GLU A 77 -1.43 -39.36 -15.35
C GLU A 77 -1.27 -38.30 -16.46
N ALA A 78 -2.37 -37.90 -17.11
CA ALA A 78 -2.34 -36.83 -18.12
C ALA A 78 -1.98 -35.47 -17.50
N GLU A 79 -2.57 -35.17 -16.35
CA GLU A 79 -2.28 -33.97 -15.56
C GLU A 79 -0.83 -33.97 -15.03
N MET A 80 -0.33 -35.10 -14.53
CA MET A 80 1.06 -35.25 -14.10
C MET A 80 2.04 -35.14 -15.26
N GLY A 81 1.68 -35.65 -16.45
CA GLY A 81 2.44 -35.46 -17.69
C GLY A 81 2.55 -33.98 -18.07
N PHE A 82 1.46 -33.22 -17.95
CA PHE A 82 1.46 -31.78 -18.14
C PHE A 82 2.39 -31.07 -17.13
N LEU A 83 2.31 -31.39 -15.84
CA LEU A 83 3.16 -30.78 -14.80
C LEU A 83 4.66 -31.08 -15.03
N ARG A 84 5.00 -32.33 -15.36
CA ARG A 84 6.37 -32.75 -15.67
C ARG A 84 6.92 -32.13 -16.95
N GLY A 85 6.04 -31.73 -17.88
CA GLY A 85 6.43 -31.04 -19.12
C GLY A 85 7.06 -29.66 -18.89
N PHE A 86 6.83 -29.03 -17.73
CA PHE A 86 7.39 -27.72 -17.39
C PHE A 86 8.70 -27.77 -16.60
N GLY A 87 9.06 -28.95 -16.05
CA GLY A 87 10.30 -29.15 -15.28
C GLY A 87 10.16 -30.14 -14.13
N LYS A 88 11.02 -30.01 -13.11
CA LYS A 88 11.08 -30.94 -11.98
C LYS A 88 9.92 -30.72 -11.01
N VAL A 89 9.13 -31.77 -10.78
CA VAL A 89 7.96 -31.73 -9.88
C VAL A 89 8.29 -32.36 -8.53
N SER A 90 7.86 -31.72 -7.44
CA SER A 90 7.81 -32.28 -6.09
C SER A 90 6.36 -32.36 -5.63
N ALA A 91 5.96 -33.50 -5.08
CA ALA A 91 4.61 -33.76 -4.59
C ALA A 91 4.60 -33.84 -3.06
N SER A 92 3.68 -33.09 -2.46
CA SER A 92 3.39 -33.12 -1.03
C SER A 92 1.90 -33.39 -0.80
N THR A 93 1.59 -34.03 0.32
CA THR A 93 0.22 -34.36 0.71
C THR A 93 -0.02 -33.90 2.14
N GLY A 94 -0.98 -33.00 2.34
CA GLY A 94 -1.38 -32.49 3.64
C GLY A 94 -2.71 -33.08 4.10
N LEU A 95 -2.82 -33.40 5.39
CA LEU A 95 -4.10 -33.65 6.05
C LEU A 95 -3.99 -33.37 7.55
N ARG A 96 -5.13 -33.26 8.21
CA ARG A 96 -5.22 -33.18 9.67
C ARG A 96 -5.53 -34.55 10.26
N SER A 97 -4.83 -34.92 11.31
CA SER A 97 -5.06 -36.19 12.00
C SER A 97 -4.66 -36.10 13.48
N MET A 98 -5.06 -37.09 14.27
CA MET A 98 -4.65 -37.22 15.66
C MET A 98 -3.35 -38.02 15.74
N ALA A 99 -2.32 -37.44 16.34
CA ALA A 99 -1.13 -38.16 16.75
C ALA A 99 -1.23 -38.49 18.24
N ARG A 100 -0.85 -39.71 18.63
CA ARG A 100 -0.96 -40.19 20.01
C ARG A 100 0.30 -40.92 20.44
N LYS A 101 0.52 -41.00 21.74
CA LYS A 101 1.55 -41.90 22.28
C LYS A 101 1.16 -43.36 22.02
N PRO A 102 2.13 -44.27 21.82
CA PRO A 102 1.85 -45.70 21.65
C PRO A 102 1.08 -46.33 22.83
N ASP A 103 1.25 -45.79 24.04
CA ASP A 103 0.54 -46.21 25.25
C ASP A 103 -0.91 -45.69 25.35
N GLY A 104 -1.31 -44.79 24.44
CA GLY A 104 -2.65 -44.19 24.40
C GLY A 104 -2.93 -43.14 25.48
N SER A 105 -1.94 -42.74 26.28
CA SER A 105 -2.12 -41.81 27.42
C SER A 105 -2.39 -40.36 26.99
N ASP A 106 -1.67 -39.89 25.96
CA ASP A 106 -1.78 -38.53 25.42
C ASP A 106 -1.98 -38.52 23.90
N GLN A 107 -2.75 -37.55 23.42
CA GLN A 107 -3.04 -37.35 22.00
C GLN A 107 -3.21 -35.86 21.68
N ALA A 108 -2.81 -35.47 20.47
CA ALA A 108 -2.91 -34.09 20.00
C ALA A 108 -3.26 -34.08 18.50
N LEU A 109 -4.07 -33.10 18.08
CA LEU A 109 -4.26 -32.84 16.66
C LEU A 109 -2.93 -32.37 16.06
N VAL A 110 -2.59 -32.90 14.89
CA VAL A 110 -1.43 -32.53 14.09
C VAL A 110 -1.82 -32.23 12.65
N GLU A 111 -1.11 -31.29 12.04
CA GLU A 111 -1.10 -31.14 10.59
C GLU A 111 0.01 -32.01 10.02
N VAL A 112 -0.40 -33.16 9.46
CA VAL A 112 0.50 -34.10 8.82
C VAL A 112 0.82 -33.60 7.44
N LYS A 113 2.10 -33.40 7.17
CA LYS A 113 2.61 -33.08 5.84
C LYS A 113 3.54 -34.19 5.38
N ALA A 114 3.07 -34.91 4.37
CA ALA A 114 3.86 -35.95 3.74
C ALA A 114 4.59 -35.40 2.52
N VAL A 115 5.90 -35.54 2.49
CA VAL A 115 6.76 -35.00 1.41
C VAL A 115 7.45 -36.11 0.65
N ASP A 116 7.75 -35.85 -0.62
CA ASP A 116 8.59 -36.73 -1.44
C ASP A 116 10.09 -36.41 -1.24
N GLY A 117 10.95 -37.22 -1.86
CA GLY A 117 12.40 -37.01 -1.80
C GLY A 117 12.91 -35.80 -2.59
N ALA A 118 12.06 -35.12 -3.36
CA ALA A 118 12.43 -33.93 -4.13
C ALA A 118 12.17 -32.63 -3.37
N TYR A 119 11.40 -32.68 -2.28
CA TYR A 119 11.09 -31.53 -1.44
C TYR A 119 12.24 -31.19 -0.47
N PRO A 120 12.55 -29.90 -0.25
CA PRO A 120 12.05 -28.72 -0.97
C PRO A 120 12.81 -28.49 -2.31
N LEU A 121 12.13 -27.95 -3.34
CA LEU A 121 12.78 -27.61 -4.62
C LEU A 121 13.58 -26.29 -4.55
N PHE A 122 13.10 -25.35 -3.74
CA PHE A 122 13.71 -24.06 -3.41
C PHE A 122 13.54 -23.78 -1.91
N GLY A 123 14.46 -23.01 -1.33
CA GLY A 123 14.57 -22.82 0.12
C GLY A 123 15.24 -24.00 0.82
N THR A 124 15.65 -23.77 2.07
CA THR A 124 16.29 -24.78 2.92
C THR A 124 15.39 -25.16 4.08
N PHE A 125 15.15 -26.46 4.25
CA PHE A 125 14.50 -26.99 5.44
C PHE A 125 15.55 -27.17 6.54
N GLU A 126 15.32 -26.58 7.72
CA GLU A 126 16.20 -26.69 8.87
C GLU A 126 15.51 -27.45 10.00
N ALA A 127 16.18 -28.48 10.50
CA ALA A 127 15.75 -29.25 11.66
C ALA A 127 16.84 -29.32 12.73
N GLU A 128 16.43 -29.72 13.92
CA GLU A 128 17.31 -30.04 15.04
C GLU A 128 17.09 -31.51 15.43
N PRO A 129 18.08 -32.42 15.25
CA PRO A 129 19.43 -32.19 14.70
C PRO A 129 19.45 -31.84 13.20
N ASN A 130 20.47 -31.06 12.78
CA ASN A 130 20.58 -30.55 11.42
C ASN A 130 21.06 -31.63 10.44
N TYR A 131 20.13 -32.44 9.96
CA TYR A 131 20.33 -33.46 8.93
C TYR A 131 19.42 -33.20 7.71
N PRO A 132 19.78 -33.71 6.52
CA PRO A 132 18.89 -33.64 5.36
C PRO A 132 17.52 -34.28 5.65
N LEU A 133 16.44 -33.62 5.24
CA LEU A 133 15.07 -34.06 5.52
C LEU A 133 14.79 -35.50 5.10
N HIS A 134 15.31 -35.93 3.94
CA HIS A 134 15.14 -37.31 3.48
C HIS A 134 15.75 -38.34 4.43
N ALA A 135 16.84 -38.01 5.13
CA ALA A 135 17.48 -38.88 6.11
C ALA A 135 16.65 -38.95 7.40
N LEU A 136 16.12 -37.81 7.85
CA LEU A 136 15.23 -37.73 9.00
C LEU A 136 13.90 -38.47 8.79
N LEU A 137 13.37 -38.48 7.56
CA LEU A 137 12.11 -39.17 7.23
C LEU A 137 12.29 -40.62 6.77
N SER A 138 13.54 -41.07 6.62
CA SER A 138 13.84 -42.43 6.17
C SER A 138 13.37 -43.48 7.18
N GLY A 139 13.00 -44.66 6.69
CA GLY A 139 12.62 -45.77 7.56
C GLY A 139 13.85 -46.49 8.09
N GLN A 140 13.96 -46.64 9.42
CA GLN A 140 14.91 -47.53 10.06
C GLN A 140 14.14 -48.67 10.75
N SER A 141 14.54 -49.92 10.52
CA SER A 141 14.02 -51.10 11.23
C SER A 141 12.50 -51.29 11.19
N GLY A 142 11.82 -50.92 10.09
CA GLY A 142 10.37 -51.11 9.93
C GLY A 142 9.50 -49.99 10.51
N THR A 143 10.11 -48.95 11.08
CA THR A 143 9.46 -47.69 11.51
C THR A 143 9.86 -46.55 10.58
N TYR A 144 8.97 -45.57 10.38
CA TYR A 144 9.28 -44.39 9.57
C TYR A 144 9.69 -43.23 10.48
N GLY A 145 10.69 -42.44 10.06
CA GLY A 145 11.06 -41.22 10.78
C GLY A 145 10.04 -40.10 10.59
N ALA A 146 9.89 -39.25 11.61
CA ALA A 146 9.03 -38.07 11.60
C ALA A 146 9.74 -36.86 12.22
N VAL A 147 9.48 -35.68 11.67
CA VAL A 147 9.99 -34.40 12.19
C VAL A 147 8.82 -33.58 12.72
N ALA A 148 8.84 -33.25 14.01
CA ALA A 148 7.73 -32.60 14.69
C ALA A 148 8.00 -31.12 14.98
N ALA A 149 6.98 -30.28 15.02
CA ALA A 149 7.11 -28.93 15.55
C ALA A 149 7.40 -28.96 17.07
N PRO A 150 8.20 -28.03 17.63
CA PRO A 150 8.52 -28.00 19.06
C PRO A 150 7.27 -28.03 19.96
N LEU A 151 6.24 -27.27 19.55
CA LEU A 151 4.96 -27.21 20.26
C LEU A 151 4.25 -28.57 20.36
N LEU A 152 4.42 -29.46 19.39
CA LEU A 152 3.84 -30.80 19.45
C LEU A 152 4.54 -31.65 20.52
N LEU A 153 5.87 -31.56 20.58
CA LEU A 153 6.70 -32.28 21.55
C LEU A 153 6.40 -31.81 22.97
N GLU A 154 6.30 -30.50 23.19
CA GLU A 154 5.92 -29.94 24.49
C GLU A 154 4.51 -30.36 24.92
N ARG A 155 3.54 -30.39 23.97
CA ARG A 155 2.16 -30.79 24.26
C ARG A 155 2.03 -32.26 24.66
N LEU A 156 2.77 -33.14 23.99
CA LEU A 156 2.75 -34.57 24.29
C LEU A 156 3.80 -34.95 25.34
N GLY A 157 4.68 -34.03 25.77
CA GLY A 157 5.80 -34.36 26.65
C GLY A 157 6.76 -35.40 26.04
N LEU A 158 7.00 -35.30 24.72
CA LEU A 158 7.89 -36.19 23.97
C LEU A 158 9.23 -35.52 23.66
N SER A 159 10.28 -36.31 23.48
CA SER A 159 11.62 -35.88 23.08
C SER A 159 12.05 -36.52 21.76
N ILE A 160 13.13 -36.01 21.16
CA ILE A 160 13.74 -36.63 19.97
C ILE A 160 14.23 -38.03 20.34
N GLY A 161 13.82 -39.04 19.56
CA GLY A 161 14.05 -40.46 19.80
C GLY A 161 12.80 -41.22 20.24
N ASP A 162 11.77 -40.53 20.72
CA ASP A 162 10.53 -41.17 21.17
C ASP A 162 9.63 -41.60 19.99
N GLU A 163 8.72 -42.52 20.28
CA GLU A 163 7.74 -43.04 19.32
C GLU A 163 6.42 -42.28 19.39
N ILE A 164 5.81 -42.04 18.23
CA ILE A 164 4.48 -41.44 18.09
C ILE A 164 3.65 -42.26 17.10
N LEU A 165 2.43 -42.58 17.49
CA LEU A 165 1.49 -43.36 16.69
C LEU A 165 0.62 -42.41 15.86
N LEU A 166 0.67 -42.58 14.54
CA LEU A 166 -0.13 -41.82 13.58
C LEU A 166 -0.99 -42.78 12.74
N GLY A 167 -2.30 -42.73 12.94
CA GLY A 167 -3.20 -43.72 12.35
C GLY A 167 -2.84 -45.13 12.82
N ASN A 168 -2.40 -45.97 11.88
CA ASN A 168 -1.99 -47.36 12.12
C ASN A 168 -0.47 -47.57 12.16
N VAL A 169 0.34 -46.51 12.07
CA VAL A 169 1.81 -46.60 11.97
C VAL A 169 2.50 -45.92 13.14
N ILE A 170 3.49 -46.61 13.70
CA ILE A 170 4.43 -46.05 14.67
C ILE A 170 5.53 -45.32 13.92
N LEU A 171 5.74 -44.06 14.28
CA LEU A 171 6.75 -43.17 13.73
C LEU A 171 7.76 -42.83 14.83
N ASN A 172 9.04 -42.76 14.48
CA ASN A 172 10.08 -42.33 15.40
C ASN A 172 10.36 -40.85 15.19
N ILE A 173 10.35 -40.06 16.28
CA ILE A 173 10.66 -38.63 16.21
C ILE A 173 12.17 -38.47 16.01
N THR A 174 12.59 -38.17 14.79
CA THR A 174 14.01 -38.06 14.42
C THR A 174 14.55 -36.63 14.54
N GLY A 175 13.68 -35.63 14.64
CA GLY A 175 14.07 -34.26 14.86
C GLY A 175 12.91 -33.29 15.06
N THR A 176 13.26 -32.03 15.32
CA THR A 176 12.34 -30.92 15.53
C THR A 176 12.48 -29.89 14.42
N ILE A 177 11.36 -29.31 13.96
CA ILE A 177 11.35 -28.29 12.90
C ILE A 177 11.86 -26.95 13.44
N LYS A 178 12.89 -26.36 12.80
CA LYS A 178 13.27 -24.95 13.01
C LYS A 178 12.68 -24.04 11.94
N THR A 179 12.91 -24.40 10.67
CA THR A 179 12.53 -23.58 9.52
C THR A 179 11.90 -24.46 8.45
N GLU A 180 10.64 -24.18 8.11
CA GLU A 180 9.91 -24.80 7.00
C GLU A 180 9.73 -23.75 5.88
N PRO A 181 10.35 -23.94 4.70
CA PRO A 181 10.43 -22.87 3.68
C PRO A 181 9.05 -22.44 3.16
N ASP A 182 8.09 -23.37 3.02
CA ASP A 182 6.79 -23.10 2.43
C ASP A 182 5.61 -23.00 3.40
N ALA A 183 5.89 -22.90 4.71
CA ALA A 183 4.85 -22.74 5.73
C ALA A 183 3.94 -21.54 5.44
N VAL A 184 4.51 -20.42 4.96
CA VAL A 184 3.75 -19.19 4.63
C VAL A 184 2.86 -19.37 3.40
N SER A 185 3.27 -20.17 2.41
CA SER A 185 2.46 -20.45 1.21
C SER A 185 1.31 -21.39 1.48
N GLU A 186 1.47 -22.37 2.38
CA GLU A 186 0.38 -23.29 2.75
C GLU A 186 -0.76 -22.57 3.48
N GLY A 187 -0.46 -21.43 4.11
CA GLY A 187 -1.45 -20.59 4.78
C GLY A 187 -1.53 -20.90 6.26
N PHE A 188 -2.71 -20.70 6.84
CA PHE A 188 -2.90 -20.81 8.27
C PHE A 188 -3.04 -22.28 8.71
N GLY A 189 -2.05 -22.78 9.46
CA GLY A 189 -2.09 -24.10 10.08
C GLY A 189 -2.89 -24.09 11.39
N PHE A 190 -3.82 -25.02 11.55
CA PHE A 190 -4.71 -25.08 12.73
C PHE A 190 -4.17 -26.00 13.83
N ALA A 191 -3.07 -26.73 13.57
CA ALA A 191 -2.43 -27.63 14.50
C ALA A 191 -0.90 -27.65 14.28
N PRO A 192 -0.11 -28.07 15.29
CA PRO A 192 1.34 -28.24 15.14
C PRO A 192 1.69 -29.16 13.97
N ARG A 193 2.77 -28.82 13.26
CA ARG A 193 3.24 -29.56 12.08
C ARG A 193 3.88 -30.89 12.46
N LEU A 194 3.56 -31.94 11.71
CA LEU A 194 4.24 -33.25 11.73
C LEU A 194 4.62 -33.65 10.29
N LEU A 195 5.91 -33.61 9.98
CA LEU A 195 6.44 -34.00 8.66
C LEU A 195 6.74 -35.49 8.63
N VAL A 196 6.26 -36.17 7.59
CA VAL A 196 6.46 -37.61 7.34
C VAL A 196 6.83 -37.86 5.88
N SER A 197 7.32 -39.05 5.56
CA SER A 197 7.46 -39.47 4.16
C SER A 197 6.10 -39.82 3.55
N ARG A 198 5.96 -39.68 2.22
CA ARG A 198 4.75 -40.14 1.51
C ARG A 198 4.44 -41.62 1.74
N ASP A 199 5.46 -42.45 1.86
CA ASP A 199 5.29 -43.88 2.13
C ASP A 199 4.80 -44.12 3.56
N GLY A 200 5.33 -43.38 4.54
CA GLY A 200 4.84 -43.41 5.92
C GLY A 200 3.37 -42.96 6.03
N LEU A 201 2.96 -41.93 5.28
CA LEU A 201 1.56 -41.52 5.24
C LEU A 201 0.67 -42.57 4.58
N LYS A 202 1.08 -43.21 3.48
CA LYS A 202 0.31 -44.30 2.87
C LYS A 202 0.15 -45.48 3.84
N ALA A 203 1.23 -45.84 4.53
CA ALA A 203 1.22 -46.91 5.52
C ALA A 203 0.31 -46.60 6.73
N SER A 204 0.17 -45.32 7.12
CA SER A 204 -0.70 -44.90 8.23
C SER A 204 -2.18 -45.24 8.03
N GLY A 205 -2.63 -45.47 6.79
CA GLY A 205 -4.02 -45.76 6.45
C GLY A 205 -4.97 -44.57 6.60
N LEU A 206 -4.45 -43.34 6.74
CA LEU A 206 -5.24 -42.13 6.95
C LEU A 206 -5.91 -41.59 5.67
N ILE A 207 -5.42 -41.98 4.50
CA ILE A 207 -6.02 -41.60 3.22
C ILE A 207 -7.14 -42.61 2.90
N GLN A 208 -8.38 -42.24 3.22
CA GLN A 208 -9.58 -43.03 2.97
C GLN A 208 -10.62 -42.19 2.23
N THR A 209 -11.64 -42.84 1.67
CA THR A 209 -12.77 -42.12 1.09
C THR A 209 -13.47 -41.29 2.17
N GLY A 210 -13.48 -39.96 1.99
CA GLY A 210 -13.99 -39.01 2.97
C GLY A 210 -12.90 -38.27 3.77
N SER A 211 -11.64 -38.73 3.71
CA SER A 211 -10.51 -37.98 4.27
C SER A 211 -10.32 -36.68 3.49
N LEU A 212 -10.08 -35.60 4.22
CA LEU A 212 -9.78 -34.29 3.65
C LEU A 212 -8.29 -34.19 3.42
N VAL A 213 -7.90 -34.39 2.17
CA VAL A 213 -6.51 -34.51 1.77
C VAL A 213 -6.19 -33.46 0.73
N GLU A 214 -5.16 -32.67 0.98
CA GLU A 214 -4.66 -31.65 0.07
C GLU A 214 -3.42 -32.19 -0.64
N HIS A 215 -3.50 -32.35 -1.95
CA HIS A 215 -2.38 -32.77 -2.79
C HIS A 215 -1.78 -31.54 -3.46
N VAL A 216 -0.52 -31.28 -3.16
CA VAL A 216 0.21 -30.10 -3.60
C VAL A 216 1.38 -30.52 -4.47
N TYR A 217 1.39 -30.06 -5.72
CA TYR A 217 2.44 -30.29 -6.70
C TYR A 217 3.18 -28.99 -6.96
N LYS A 218 4.48 -28.98 -6.68
CA LYS A 218 5.36 -27.84 -6.88
C LYS A 218 6.28 -28.13 -8.05
N ILE A 219 6.53 -27.14 -8.88
CA ILE A 219 7.35 -27.28 -10.08
C ILE A 219 8.52 -26.31 -9.98
N ARG A 220 9.75 -26.80 -10.21
CA ARG A 220 10.88 -25.97 -10.62
C ARG A 220 10.86 -25.94 -12.15
N MET A 221 10.59 -24.77 -12.71
CA MET A 221 10.42 -24.62 -14.15
C MET A 221 11.78 -24.54 -14.85
N ASP A 222 11.89 -25.18 -16.01
CA ASP A 222 13.11 -25.10 -16.82
C ASP A 222 13.23 -23.73 -17.51
N ASP A 223 12.09 -23.14 -17.93
CA ASP A 223 12.00 -21.76 -18.43
C ASP A 223 11.13 -20.88 -17.50
N PRO A 224 11.74 -19.96 -16.73
CA PRO A 224 11.02 -19.03 -15.87
C PRO A 224 10.07 -18.05 -16.61
N ALA A 225 10.21 -17.85 -17.92
CA ALA A 225 9.35 -16.95 -18.70
C ALA A 225 7.92 -17.49 -18.88
N GLU A 226 7.75 -18.81 -18.92
CA GLU A 226 6.45 -19.45 -19.10
C GLU A 226 5.52 -19.30 -17.88
N ARG A 227 6.06 -18.94 -16.70
CA ARG A 227 5.32 -18.72 -15.45
C ARG A 227 4.08 -17.85 -15.62
N SER A 228 4.18 -16.79 -16.43
CA SER A 228 3.09 -15.84 -16.67
C SER A 228 1.89 -16.43 -17.41
N THR A 229 2.11 -17.47 -18.22
CA THR A 229 1.08 -18.08 -19.09
C THR A 229 0.55 -19.41 -18.57
N ILE A 230 1.18 -19.98 -17.53
CA ILE A 230 0.88 -21.34 -17.06
C ILE A 230 -0.56 -21.49 -16.56
N ARG A 231 -1.10 -20.44 -15.92
CA ARG A 231 -2.50 -20.42 -15.45
C ARG A 231 -3.48 -20.48 -16.62
N ASP A 232 -3.22 -19.72 -17.68
CA ASP A 232 -4.09 -19.66 -18.86
C ASP A 232 -4.03 -20.97 -19.65
N ARG A 233 -2.83 -21.55 -19.81
CA ARG A 233 -2.65 -22.89 -20.39
C ARG A 233 -3.37 -23.97 -19.57
N ALA A 234 -3.15 -24.03 -18.26
CA ALA A 234 -3.79 -25.02 -17.40
C ALA A 234 -5.33 -24.91 -17.42
N THR A 235 -5.87 -23.67 -17.45
CA THR A 235 -7.32 -23.44 -17.52
C THR A 235 -7.90 -23.85 -18.88
N LYS A 236 -7.13 -23.70 -19.96
CA LYS A 236 -7.54 -24.06 -21.32
C LYS A 236 -7.52 -25.58 -21.54
N ASP A 237 -6.45 -26.24 -21.10
CA ASP A 237 -6.20 -27.66 -21.38
C ASP A 237 -6.95 -28.57 -20.39
N PHE A 238 -7.12 -28.12 -19.14
CA PHE A 238 -7.81 -28.86 -18.08
C PHE A 238 -8.87 -28.02 -17.34
N PRO A 239 -9.93 -27.56 -18.03
CA PRO A 239 -10.94 -26.66 -17.45
C PRO A 239 -11.71 -27.29 -16.27
N SER A 240 -11.86 -28.61 -16.25
CA SER A 240 -12.57 -29.36 -15.20
C SER A 240 -11.67 -29.86 -14.07
N ALA A 241 -10.36 -29.58 -14.12
CA ALA A 241 -9.43 -30.12 -13.13
C ALA A 241 -9.60 -29.50 -11.73
N GLY A 242 -10.10 -28.27 -11.64
CA GLY A 242 -10.37 -27.61 -10.36
C GLY A 242 -9.12 -27.20 -9.57
N TRP A 243 -7.99 -27.04 -10.26
CA TRP A 243 -6.70 -26.73 -9.65
C TRP A 243 -6.68 -25.31 -9.08
N SER A 244 -6.13 -25.18 -7.87
CA SER A 244 -5.72 -23.89 -7.34
C SER A 244 -4.26 -23.66 -7.70
N ILE A 245 -4.00 -22.64 -8.53
CA ILE A 245 -2.67 -22.38 -9.10
C ILE A 245 -2.10 -21.11 -8.49
N ARG A 246 -0.93 -21.22 -7.87
CA ARG A 246 -0.13 -20.10 -7.35
C ARG A 246 1.25 -20.09 -8.00
N THR A 247 1.77 -18.91 -8.27
CA THR A 247 3.07 -18.68 -8.87
C THR A 247 3.97 -17.95 -7.89
N SER A 248 5.29 -18.05 -8.05
CA SER A 248 6.29 -17.47 -7.14
C SER A 248 6.19 -15.93 -7.00
N ASP A 249 5.77 -15.21 -8.05
CA ASP A 249 5.48 -13.76 -8.00
C ASP A 249 4.28 -13.40 -7.12
N ARG A 250 3.41 -14.38 -6.84
CA ARG A 250 2.20 -14.27 -6.01
C ARG A 250 2.11 -15.39 -4.98
N ALA A 251 3.24 -15.70 -4.34
CA ALA A 251 3.31 -16.79 -3.35
C ALA A 251 2.38 -16.56 -2.15
N ALA A 252 2.18 -15.29 -1.74
CA ALA A 252 1.25 -14.87 -0.69
C ALA A 252 0.34 -13.72 -1.18
N PRO A 253 -0.84 -14.02 -1.76
CA PRO A 253 -1.68 -13.02 -2.41
C PRO A 253 -2.06 -11.81 -1.55
N SER A 254 -2.38 -12.03 -0.27
CA SER A 254 -2.72 -10.96 0.67
C SER A 254 -1.54 -10.01 0.95
N LEU A 255 -0.32 -10.56 1.02
CA LEU A 255 0.90 -9.77 1.14
C LEU A 255 1.18 -9.02 -0.16
N THR A 256 1.08 -9.69 -1.31
CA THR A 256 1.29 -9.07 -2.63
C THR A 256 0.32 -7.92 -2.88
N GLU A 257 -0.97 -8.05 -2.55
CA GLU A 257 -1.96 -6.98 -2.73
C GLU A 257 -1.67 -5.75 -1.85
N ASN A 258 -1.26 -5.97 -0.59
CA ASN A 258 -0.91 -4.87 0.30
C ASN A 258 0.39 -4.17 -0.12
N ILE A 259 1.35 -4.92 -0.67
CA ILE A 259 2.58 -4.37 -1.22
C ILE A 259 2.31 -3.60 -2.51
N GLU A 260 1.44 -4.10 -3.38
CA GLU A 260 1.03 -3.39 -4.60
C GLU A 260 0.38 -2.05 -4.25
N ARG A 261 -0.55 -2.02 -3.27
CA ARG A 261 -1.13 -0.78 -2.74
C ARG A 261 -0.07 0.16 -2.18
N PHE A 262 0.94 -0.37 -1.50
CA PHE A 262 2.07 0.41 -1.00
C PHE A 262 2.94 0.97 -2.13
N SER A 263 3.21 0.20 -3.18
CA SER A 263 3.93 0.66 -4.37
C SER A 263 3.15 1.76 -5.11
N GLN A 264 1.84 1.62 -5.23
CA GLN A 264 0.96 2.66 -5.78
C GLN A 264 1.01 3.94 -4.95
N PHE A 265 0.99 3.82 -3.61
CA PHE A 265 1.16 4.96 -2.71
C PHE A 265 2.53 5.63 -2.90
N LEU A 266 3.62 4.86 -2.90
CA LEU A 266 4.96 5.38 -3.13
C LEU A 266 5.10 6.07 -4.49
N THR A 267 4.50 5.49 -5.53
CA THR A 267 4.44 6.11 -6.86
C THR A 267 3.76 7.47 -6.81
N LEU A 268 2.63 7.57 -6.09
CA LEU A 268 1.93 8.84 -5.90
C LEU A 268 2.77 9.84 -5.11
N VAL A 269 3.49 9.41 -4.07
CA VAL A 269 4.45 10.23 -3.32
C VAL A 269 5.53 10.76 -4.26
N GLY A 270 6.14 9.89 -5.08
CA GLY A 270 7.21 10.25 -6.01
C GLY A 270 6.75 11.25 -7.06
N LEU A 271 5.61 10.99 -7.72
CA LEU A 271 5.02 11.90 -8.70
C LEU A 271 4.60 13.25 -8.07
N THR A 272 4.08 13.21 -6.85
CA THR A 272 3.76 14.41 -6.06
C THR A 272 5.03 15.22 -5.79
N ALA A 273 6.08 14.59 -5.24
CA ALA A 273 7.35 15.23 -4.95
C ALA A 273 8.01 15.81 -6.21
N LEU A 274 7.88 15.14 -7.36
CA LEU A 274 8.37 15.62 -8.65
C LEU A 274 7.66 16.90 -9.11
N ILE A 275 6.33 16.93 -9.03
CA ILE A 275 5.52 18.07 -9.48
C ILE A 275 5.69 19.26 -8.54
N VAL A 276 5.65 19.00 -7.24
CA VAL A 276 5.94 19.99 -6.20
C VAL A 276 7.36 20.52 -6.40
N GLY A 277 8.36 19.65 -6.52
CA GLY A 277 9.74 20.00 -6.85
C GLY A 277 9.85 20.86 -8.11
N GLY A 278 9.13 20.53 -9.18
CA GLY A 278 9.08 21.30 -10.43
C GLY A 278 8.51 22.71 -10.27
N VAL A 279 7.41 22.88 -9.54
CA VAL A 279 6.88 24.22 -9.20
C VAL A 279 7.89 25.01 -8.36
N GLY A 280 8.55 24.35 -7.41
CA GLY A 280 9.64 24.94 -6.62
C GLY A 280 10.81 25.41 -7.48
N VAL A 281 11.19 24.62 -8.48
CA VAL A 281 12.21 24.96 -9.49
C VAL A 281 11.79 26.19 -10.28
N ALA A 282 10.57 26.24 -10.81
CA ALA A 282 10.07 27.39 -11.56
C ALA A 282 10.14 28.69 -10.73
N ASN A 283 9.72 28.62 -9.46
CA ASN A 283 9.75 29.77 -8.56
C ASN A 283 11.19 30.20 -8.22
N ALA A 284 12.08 29.24 -7.92
CA ALA A 284 13.47 29.54 -7.58
C ALA A 284 14.25 30.10 -8.77
N VAL A 285 14.07 29.53 -9.96
CA VAL A 285 14.68 30.03 -11.20
C VAL A 285 14.16 31.44 -11.52
N ARG A 286 12.86 31.68 -11.39
CA ARG A 286 12.28 33.02 -11.59
C ARG A 286 12.88 34.04 -10.62
N ALA A 287 12.90 33.73 -9.31
CA ALA A 287 13.49 34.59 -8.30
C ALA A 287 14.97 34.90 -8.58
N PHE A 288 15.71 33.90 -9.04
CA PHE A 288 17.11 34.02 -9.41
C PHE A 288 17.29 34.94 -10.63
N LEU A 289 16.56 34.71 -11.72
CA LEU A 289 16.65 35.54 -12.92
C LEU A 289 16.24 36.99 -12.64
N ASP A 290 15.22 37.19 -11.82
CA ASP A 290 14.81 38.53 -11.36
C ASP A 290 15.92 39.21 -10.56
N SER A 291 16.73 38.45 -9.82
CA SER A 291 17.91 38.99 -9.11
C SER A 291 19.07 39.38 -10.01
N LYS A 292 19.14 38.80 -11.20
CA LYS A 292 20.17 39.06 -12.20
C LYS A 292 19.73 40.02 -13.27
N ARG A 293 18.58 40.66 -13.12
CA ARG A 293 18.00 41.57 -14.11
C ARG A 293 18.96 42.69 -14.51
N THR A 294 19.64 43.32 -13.55
CA THR A 294 20.65 44.35 -13.81
C THR A 294 21.84 43.80 -14.59
N THR A 295 22.35 42.62 -14.21
CA THR A 295 23.44 41.93 -14.93
C THR A 295 23.04 41.56 -16.36
N ILE A 296 21.82 41.06 -16.57
CA ILE A 296 21.23 40.78 -17.88
C ILE A 296 21.18 42.05 -18.73
N ALA A 297 20.74 43.17 -18.15
CA ALA A 297 20.68 44.45 -18.84
C ALA A 297 22.09 44.95 -19.21
N THR A 298 23.09 44.82 -18.32
CA THR A 298 24.49 45.15 -18.61
C THR A 298 25.03 44.35 -19.80
N PHE A 299 24.80 43.03 -19.85
CA PHE A 299 25.21 42.22 -21.00
C PHE A 299 24.56 42.69 -22.30
N LYS A 300 23.27 43.07 -22.27
CA LYS A 300 22.56 43.60 -23.44
C LYS A 300 23.08 44.97 -23.88
N CYS A 301 23.39 45.87 -22.94
CA CYS A 301 24.04 47.15 -23.23
C CYS A 301 25.42 46.98 -23.87
N LEU A 302 26.17 45.94 -23.49
CA LEU A 302 27.46 45.57 -24.09
C LEU A 302 27.33 44.84 -25.44
N GLY A 303 26.12 44.69 -25.99
CA GLY A 303 25.87 44.08 -27.29
C GLY A 303 25.69 42.56 -27.28
N ALA A 304 25.53 41.92 -26.11
CA ALA A 304 25.28 40.49 -26.05
C ALA A 304 23.88 40.14 -26.63
N PRO A 305 23.79 39.24 -27.62
CA PRO A 305 22.50 38.84 -28.16
C PRO A 305 21.70 38.05 -27.12
N ALA A 306 20.37 38.18 -27.16
CA ALA A 306 19.48 37.60 -26.15
C ALA A 306 19.61 36.06 -26.04
N ALA A 307 19.94 35.38 -27.15
CA ALA A 307 20.22 33.95 -27.15
C ALA A 307 21.48 33.58 -26.32
N THR A 308 22.51 34.41 -26.33
CA THR A 308 23.72 34.20 -25.51
C THR A 308 23.39 34.36 -24.02
N VAL A 309 22.58 35.36 -23.66
CA VAL A 309 22.13 35.57 -22.28
C VAL A 309 21.34 34.36 -21.78
N VAL A 310 20.36 33.90 -22.56
CA VAL A 310 19.58 32.69 -22.27
C VAL A 310 20.49 31.47 -22.09
N LEU A 311 21.52 31.32 -22.94
CA LEU A 311 22.45 30.19 -22.87
C LEU A 311 23.37 30.26 -21.63
N ILE A 312 23.81 31.44 -21.20
CA ILE A 312 24.58 31.63 -19.96
C ILE A 312 23.78 31.11 -18.76
N TYR A 313 22.53 31.57 -18.62
CA TYR A 313 21.70 31.16 -17.49
C TYR A 313 21.20 29.72 -17.60
N LEU A 314 21.00 29.19 -18.81
CA LEU A 314 20.72 27.77 -19.02
C LEU A 314 21.87 26.90 -18.49
N PHE A 315 23.13 27.26 -18.79
CA PHE A 315 24.29 26.53 -18.26
C PHE A 315 24.41 26.62 -16.74
N GLN A 316 24.13 27.80 -16.14
CA GLN A 316 24.13 27.92 -14.67
C GLN A 316 23.07 27.03 -14.03
N ILE A 317 21.83 27.06 -14.56
CA ILE A 317 20.73 26.21 -14.10
C ILE A 317 21.10 24.73 -14.27
N ALA A 318 21.69 24.34 -15.40
CA ALA A 318 22.10 22.96 -15.66
C ALA A 318 23.19 22.47 -14.71
N ILE A 319 24.21 23.29 -14.40
CA ILE A 319 25.29 22.93 -13.45
C ILE A 319 24.71 22.71 -12.05
N ILE A 320 23.82 23.60 -11.61
CA ILE A 320 23.24 23.49 -10.26
C ILE A 320 22.23 22.34 -10.19
N ALA A 321 21.44 22.13 -11.26
CA ALA A 321 20.58 20.97 -11.39
C ALA A 321 21.38 19.67 -11.34
N LEU A 322 22.56 19.62 -11.98
CA LEU A 322 23.46 18.47 -11.90
C LEU A 322 23.90 18.19 -10.47
N GLY A 323 24.31 19.22 -9.72
CA GLY A 323 24.62 19.09 -8.30
C GLY A 323 23.43 18.57 -7.48
N GLY A 324 22.23 19.10 -7.72
CA GLY A 324 21.00 18.60 -7.08
C GLY A 324 20.70 17.15 -7.43
N MET A 325 20.82 16.77 -8.70
CA MET A 325 20.60 15.39 -9.16
C MET A 325 21.61 14.42 -8.56
N VAL A 326 22.87 14.79 -8.41
CA VAL A 326 23.88 13.97 -7.72
C VAL A 326 23.49 13.73 -6.26
N ILE A 327 23.06 14.78 -5.54
CA ILE A 327 22.57 14.63 -4.16
C ILE A 327 21.33 13.72 -4.12
N GLY A 328 20.40 13.92 -5.05
CA GLY A 328 19.20 13.08 -5.18
C GLY A 328 19.53 11.60 -5.47
N LEU A 329 20.51 11.35 -6.33
CA LEU A 329 20.99 10.00 -6.62
C LEU A 329 21.60 9.32 -5.39
N VAL A 330 22.39 10.04 -4.60
CA VAL A 330 22.93 9.52 -3.33
C VAL A 330 21.79 9.14 -2.38
N ILE A 331 20.78 10.00 -2.25
CA ILE A 331 19.58 9.70 -1.44
C ILE A 331 18.87 8.45 -1.96
N GLY A 332 18.65 8.35 -3.29
CA GLY A 332 17.95 7.24 -3.90
C GLY A 332 18.73 5.91 -3.88
N ALA A 333 20.06 5.96 -3.87
CA ALA A 333 20.90 4.77 -3.74
C ALA A 333 20.98 4.27 -2.29
N LEU A 334 20.92 5.17 -1.30
CA LEU A 334 20.89 4.83 0.12
C LEU A 334 19.50 4.37 0.59
N ALA A 335 18.43 4.78 -0.09
CA ALA A 335 17.06 4.49 0.34
C ALA A 335 16.75 2.98 0.53
N PRO A 336 17.12 2.06 -0.39
CA PRO A 336 16.91 0.62 -0.19
C PRO A 336 17.69 0.08 1.01
N ILE A 337 18.89 0.59 1.28
CA ILE A 337 19.74 0.13 2.39
C ILE A 337 19.11 0.53 3.72
N VAL A 338 18.65 1.79 3.82
CA VAL A 338 17.94 2.26 5.00
C VAL A 338 16.66 1.45 5.17
N ALA A 339 15.91 1.22 4.09
CA ALA A 339 14.71 0.39 4.13
C ALA A 339 15.00 -1.05 4.59
N SER A 340 16.04 -1.70 4.05
CA SER A 340 16.39 -3.08 4.39
C SER A 340 16.85 -3.23 5.83
N GLN A 341 17.57 -2.25 6.40
CA GLN A 341 17.93 -2.27 7.83
C GLN A 341 16.70 -2.18 8.76
N PHE A 342 15.68 -1.41 8.37
CA PHE A 342 14.42 -1.38 9.10
C PHE A 342 13.63 -2.69 8.96
N LEU A 343 13.75 -3.39 7.82
CA LEU A 343 13.09 -4.68 7.57
C LEU A 343 13.84 -5.88 8.17
N ALA A 344 15.17 -5.81 8.31
CA ALA A 344 16.03 -6.90 8.79
C ALA A 344 15.74 -7.30 10.23
N GLN A 345 15.11 -6.42 11.02
CA GLN A 345 14.67 -6.73 12.38
C GLN A 345 13.48 -7.71 12.42
N PHE A 346 12.84 -8.00 11.29
CA PHE A 346 11.54 -8.68 11.26
C PHE A 346 11.39 -9.73 10.16
N LEU A 347 12.17 -9.63 9.08
CA LEU A 347 12.32 -10.67 8.07
C LEU A 347 13.82 -10.97 7.91
N PRO A 348 14.21 -12.24 7.73
CA PRO A 348 15.58 -12.61 7.37
C PRO A 348 15.82 -12.22 5.90
N VAL A 349 15.87 -10.93 5.61
CA VAL A 349 16.17 -10.40 4.28
C VAL A 349 17.67 -10.25 4.16
N SER A 350 18.25 -10.73 3.05
CA SER A 350 19.64 -10.48 2.73
C SER A 350 19.91 -8.97 2.65
N THR A 351 20.78 -8.47 3.52
CA THR A 351 21.21 -7.05 3.57
C THR A 351 22.25 -6.71 2.48
N ASP A 352 22.23 -7.42 1.36
CA ASP A 352 23.22 -7.24 0.30
C ASP A 352 23.06 -5.86 -0.34
N LEU A 353 24.19 -5.16 -0.52
CA LEU A 353 24.27 -3.88 -1.19
C LEU A 353 23.91 -4.03 -2.67
N THR A 354 22.62 -3.92 -2.98
CA THR A 354 22.10 -3.92 -4.34
C THR A 354 21.81 -2.49 -4.80
N PHE A 355 22.51 -2.09 -5.87
CA PHE A 355 22.24 -0.83 -6.55
C PHE A 355 21.28 -1.09 -7.72
N TYR A 356 20.41 -0.12 -8.00
CA TYR A 356 19.44 -0.19 -9.09
C TYR A 356 19.74 0.88 -10.16
N PRO A 357 20.71 0.65 -11.07
CA PRO A 357 21.08 1.62 -12.11
C PRO A 357 19.89 2.06 -12.99
N GLY A 358 18.93 1.17 -13.23
CA GLY A 358 17.70 1.49 -13.96
C GLY A 358 16.86 2.56 -13.25
N ALA A 359 16.59 2.38 -11.96
CA ALA A 359 15.85 3.36 -11.15
C ALA A 359 16.58 4.71 -11.04
N LEU A 360 17.90 4.66 -10.84
CA LEU A 360 18.75 5.85 -10.73
C LEU A 360 18.82 6.63 -12.05
N SER A 361 19.01 5.96 -13.19
CA SER A 361 19.05 6.61 -14.50
C SER A 361 17.70 7.22 -14.88
N LEU A 362 16.60 6.54 -14.54
CA LEU A 362 15.26 7.08 -14.71
C LEU A 362 15.04 8.35 -13.87
N ALA A 363 15.51 8.37 -12.62
CA ALA A 363 15.42 9.55 -11.76
C ALA A 363 16.22 10.75 -12.31
N VAL A 364 17.40 10.52 -12.88
CA VAL A 364 18.17 11.56 -13.59
C VAL A 364 17.39 12.09 -14.78
N LEU A 365 16.77 11.21 -15.57
CA LEU A 365 15.95 11.63 -16.70
C LEU A 365 14.76 12.50 -16.25
N PHE A 366 14.06 12.11 -15.18
CA PHE A 366 13.02 12.95 -14.56
C PHE A 366 13.55 14.28 -14.05
N GLY A 367 14.74 14.30 -13.42
CA GLY A 367 15.39 15.52 -12.95
C GLY A 367 15.72 16.49 -14.08
N ILE A 368 16.29 15.98 -15.18
CA ILE A 368 16.60 16.76 -16.39
C ILE A 368 15.30 17.30 -17.01
N MET A 369 14.31 16.43 -17.25
CA MET A 369 13.03 16.83 -17.86
C MET A 369 12.29 17.86 -17.01
N THR A 370 12.27 17.69 -15.69
CA THR A 370 11.64 18.64 -14.76
C THR A 370 12.37 19.97 -14.75
N THR A 371 13.70 19.96 -14.69
CA THR A 371 14.50 21.18 -14.76
C THR A 371 14.19 21.95 -16.04
N LEU A 372 14.19 21.28 -17.20
CA LEU A 372 13.91 21.93 -18.47
C LEU A 372 12.45 22.42 -18.55
N ALA A 373 11.48 21.56 -18.26
CA ALA A 373 10.06 21.89 -18.34
C ALA A 373 9.69 23.13 -17.51
N PHE A 374 10.24 23.24 -16.30
CA PHE A 374 9.90 24.32 -15.36
C PHE A 374 10.84 25.53 -15.43
N ALA A 375 12.08 25.40 -15.92
CA ALA A 375 13.01 26.53 -16.07
C ALA A 375 12.83 27.31 -17.37
N ILE A 376 12.35 26.67 -18.45
CA ILE A 376 12.24 27.31 -19.78
C ILE A 376 11.34 28.54 -19.77
N MET A 377 10.21 28.48 -19.06
CA MET A 377 9.27 29.61 -19.03
C MET A 377 9.86 30.84 -18.32
N PRO A 378 10.44 30.74 -17.11
CA PRO A 378 11.24 31.83 -16.52
C PRO A 378 12.40 32.32 -17.41
N LEU A 379 13.11 31.40 -18.08
CA LEU A 379 14.22 31.72 -18.98
C LEU A 379 13.77 32.51 -20.21
N GLY A 380 12.58 32.22 -20.73
CA GLY A 380 11.95 32.98 -21.81
C GLY A 380 11.68 34.43 -21.43
N HIS A 381 11.26 34.69 -20.19
CA HIS A 381 11.03 36.05 -19.71
C HIS A 381 12.33 36.85 -19.54
N SER A 382 13.44 36.22 -19.17
CA SER A 382 14.74 36.92 -19.06
C SER A 382 15.25 37.46 -20.41
N ARG A 383 14.85 36.80 -21.52
CA ARG A 383 15.10 37.26 -22.89
C ARG A 383 14.44 38.61 -23.16
N GLU A 384 13.31 38.89 -22.54
CA GLU A 384 12.49 40.09 -22.80
C GLU A 384 12.90 41.30 -21.94
N VAL A 385 13.86 41.12 -21.03
CA VAL A 385 14.42 42.25 -20.24
C VAL A 385 15.04 43.29 -21.17
N PRO A 386 14.54 44.53 -21.23
CA PRO A 386 15.10 45.54 -22.12
C PRO A 386 16.45 46.05 -21.58
N ALA A 387 17.33 46.52 -22.45
CA ALA A 387 18.61 47.15 -22.05
C ALA A 387 18.37 48.41 -21.19
N THR A 388 17.24 49.09 -21.38
CA THR A 388 16.80 50.23 -20.58
C THR A 388 16.54 49.89 -19.11
N ALA A 389 16.40 48.60 -18.77
CA ALA A 389 16.28 48.15 -17.38
C ALA A 389 17.53 48.45 -16.53
N LEU A 390 18.68 48.75 -17.17
CA LEU A 390 19.88 49.22 -16.50
C LEU A 390 19.74 50.66 -15.97
N PHE A 391 18.99 51.51 -16.70
CA PHE A 391 18.88 52.94 -16.43
C PHE A 391 17.55 53.34 -15.77
N ARG A 392 16.52 52.50 -15.94
CA ARG A 392 15.26 52.58 -15.22
C ARG A 392 15.01 51.23 -14.58
N GLU A 393 15.29 51.10 -13.29
CA GLU A 393 14.78 49.97 -12.50
C GLU A 393 13.23 49.93 -12.53
N GLN A 394 12.59 51.06 -12.84
CA GLN A 394 11.14 51.24 -12.77
C GLN A 394 10.42 51.13 -14.12
N GLY A 395 9.54 50.13 -14.22
CA GLY A 395 8.33 50.21 -15.06
C GLY A 395 8.03 49.04 -15.98
N PHE A 396 8.97 48.12 -16.21
CA PHE A 396 8.71 46.94 -17.04
C PHE A 396 8.45 45.72 -16.17
N GLU A 397 7.25 45.59 -15.62
CA GLU A 397 6.73 44.25 -15.33
C GLU A 397 6.48 43.60 -16.69
N ALA A 398 7.08 42.43 -16.95
CA ALA A 398 6.85 41.68 -18.17
C ALA A 398 5.35 41.30 -18.25
N ARG A 399 4.56 42.16 -18.90
CA ARG A 399 3.16 41.91 -19.24
C ARG A 399 3.14 41.09 -20.51
N GLY A 400 3.22 39.77 -20.36
CA GLY A 400 3.08 38.88 -21.50
C GLY A 400 3.44 37.45 -21.17
N LEU A 401 2.91 36.53 -21.97
CA LEU A 401 3.54 35.22 -22.14
C LEU A 401 4.86 35.42 -22.89
N PRO A 402 5.90 34.61 -22.62
CA PRO A 402 7.15 34.72 -23.33
C PRO A 402 6.95 34.42 -24.82
N SER A 403 7.88 34.83 -25.68
CA SER A 403 7.79 34.51 -27.11
C SER A 403 7.43 33.04 -27.40
N TRP A 404 6.54 32.83 -28.39
CA TRP A 404 5.93 31.52 -28.72
C TRP A 404 6.89 30.32 -28.76
N PRO A 405 8.14 30.42 -29.27
CA PRO A 405 9.07 29.29 -29.27
C PRO A 405 9.36 28.72 -27.88
N TYR A 406 9.41 29.56 -26.84
CA TYR A 406 9.64 29.08 -25.46
C TYR A 406 8.37 28.49 -24.85
N ILE A 407 7.19 28.96 -25.24
CA ILE A 407 5.91 28.32 -24.86
C ILE A 407 5.84 26.92 -25.46
N LEU A 408 6.13 26.80 -26.76
CA LEU A 408 6.15 25.51 -27.45
C LEU A 408 7.19 24.59 -26.84
N LEU A 409 8.40 25.07 -26.58
CA LEU A 409 9.46 24.27 -25.97
C LEU A 409 9.08 23.82 -24.55
N ALA A 410 8.52 24.70 -23.72
CA ALA A 410 8.03 24.34 -22.39
C ALA A 410 6.89 23.30 -22.48
N ALA A 411 5.96 23.47 -23.41
CA ALA A 411 4.88 22.51 -23.63
C ALA A 411 5.40 21.14 -24.09
N VAL A 412 6.39 21.10 -24.99
CA VAL A 412 7.04 19.85 -25.44
C VAL A 412 7.71 19.14 -24.27
N PHE A 413 8.50 19.84 -23.44
CA PHE A 413 9.14 19.21 -22.29
C PHE A 413 8.14 18.79 -21.21
N LEU A 414 7.06 19.53 -21.02
CA LEU A 414 6.00 19.16 -20.07
C LEU A 414 5.23 17.93 -20.57
N LEU A 415 4.91 17.84 -21.86
CA LEU A 415 4.31 16.66 -22.47
C LEU A 415 5.26 15.46 -22.47
N ALA A 416 6.56 15.67 -22.71
CA ALA A 416 7.57 14.63 -22.61
C ALA A 416 7.71 14.12 -21.17
N LEU A 417 7.70 15.02 -20.18
CA LEU A 417 7.70 14.66 -18.76
C LEU A 417 6.45 13.86 -18.38
N ALA A 418 5.27 14.28 -18.84
CA ALA A 418 4.01 13.56 -18.63
C ALA A 418 4.01 12.18 -19.32
N GLY A 419 4.48 12.11 -20.56
CA GLY A 419 4.61 10.87 -21.31
C GLY A 419 5.59 9.90 -20.65
N LEU A 420 6.72 10.41 -20.14
CA LEU A 420 7.69 9.63 -19.37
C LEU A 420 7.07 9.09 -18.08
N ALA A 421 6.35 9.92 -17.32
CA ALA A 421 5.63 9.51 -16.11
C ALA A 421 4.60 8.41 -16.39
N ILE A 422 3.84 8.52 -17.48
CA ILE A 422 2.84 7.52 -17.87
C ILE A 422 3.48 6.23 -18.38
N ALA A 423 4.56 6.33 -19.17
CA ALA A 423 5.22 5.16 -19.75
C ALA A 423 5.94 4.30 -18.70
N THR A 424 6.43 4.93 -17.62
CA THR A 424 7.26 4.28 -16.60
C THR A 424 6.47 3.89 -15.35
N ALA A 425 5.24 4.37 -15.18
CA ALA A 425 4.40 3.98 -14.05
C ALA A 425 3.97 2.51 -14.14
N HIS A 426 3.97 1.83 -12.99
CA HIS A 426 3.51 0.44 -12.86
C HIS A 426 2.05 0.30 -13.31
N ASP A 427 1.20 1.23 -12.85
CA ASP A 427 -0.17 1.37 -13.33
C ASP A 427 -0.30 2.66 -14.16
N ARG A 428 -0.39 2.48 -15.49
CA ARG A 428 -0.54 3.58 -16.45
C ARG A 428 -1.85 4.34 -16.25
N PHE A 429 -2.91 3.68 -15.79
CA PHE A 429 -4.19 4.33 -15.53
C PHE A 429 -4.06 5.32 -14.37
N ILE A 430 -3.37 4.93 -13.29
CA ILE A 430 -3.07 5.84 -12.17
C ILE A 430 -2.30 7.06 -12.65
N ALA A 431 -1.24 6.85 -13.44
CA ALA A 431 -0.43 7.95 -13.94
C ALA A 431 -1.23 8.91 -14.84
N ILE A 432 -2.07 8.40 -15.73
CA ILE A 432 -2.94 9.22 -16.60
C ILE A 432 -3.91 10.04 -15.76
N VAL A 433 -4.60 9.40 -14.80
CA VAL A 433 -5.54 10.09 -13.91
C VAL A 433 -4.82 11.15 -13.09
N PHE A 434 -3.64 10.86 -12.55
CA PHE A 434 -2.85 11.80 -11.75
C PHE A 434 -2.41 13.03 -12.56
N VAL A 435 -1.85 12.81 -13.76
CA VAL A 435 -1.45 13.90 -14.66
C VAL A 435 -2.67 14.75 -15.07
N GLY A 436 -3.79 14.09 -15.40
CA GLY A 436 -5.06 14.76 -15.69
C GLY A 436 -5.58 15.59 -14.51
N ALA A 437 -5.51 15.04 -13.29
CA ALA A 437 -5.93 15.71 -12.07
C ALA A 437 -5.06 16.94 -11.75
N ILE A 438 -3.75 16.88 -12.01
CA ILE A 438 -2.86 18.04 -11.86
C ILE A 438 -3.20 19.12 -12.88
N ALA A 439 -3.36 18.77 -14.15
CA ALA A 439 -3.71 19.72 -15.20
C ALA A 439 -5.06 20.40 -14.87
N PHE A 440 -6.05 19.62 -14.46
CA PHE A 440 -7.35 20.10 -14.01
C PHE A 440 -7.23 21.01 -12.76
N SER A 441 -6.45 20.60 -11.76
CA SER A 441 -6.20 21.38 -10.54
C SER A 441 -5.53 22.71 -10.85
N PHE A 442 -4.60 22.75 -11.81
CA PHE A 442 -3.94 23.99 -12.24
C PHE A 442 -4.95 24.98 -12.86
N VAL A 443 -5.87 24.49 -13.69
CA VAL A 443 -6.94 25.30 -14.27
C VAL A 443 -7.86 25.83 -13.17
N ILE A 444 -8.32 24.96 -12.25
CA ILE A 444 -9.20 25.40 -11.17
C ILE A 444 -8.50 26.40 -10.24
N LEU A 445 -7.26 26.16 -9.85
CA LEU A 445 -6.49 27.08 -9.00
C LEU A 445 -6.34 28.46 -9.66
N ARG A 446 -6.22 28.51 -10.99
CA ARG A 446 -6.20 29.78 -11.72
C ARG A 446 -7.55 30.48 -11.67
N LEU A 447 -8.67 29.74 -11.75
CA LEU A 447 -10.02 30.28 -11.54
C LEU A 447 -10.22 30.74 -10.09
N VAL A 448 -9.72 29.99 -9.11
CA VAL A 448 -9.77 30.35 -7.68
C VAL A 448 -8.97 31.64 -7.45
N ALA A 449 -7.76 31.77 -7.99
CA ALA A 449 -6.98 32.99 -7.91
C ALA A 449 -7.71 34.20 -8.52
N ALA A 450 -8.32 34.01 -9.69
CA ALA A 450 -9.13 35.04 -10.34
C ALA A 450 -10.37 35.40 -9.50
N GLY A 451 -11.03 34.41 -8.90
CA GLY A 451 -12.18 34.57 -8.01
C GLY A 451 -11.82 35.33 -6.73
N ILE A 452 -10.70 34.99 -6.08
CA ILE A 452 -10.17 35.71 -4.92
C ILE A 452 -9.90 37.18 -5.28
N ALA A 453 -9.22 37.42 -6.41
CA ALA A 453 -8.95 38.78 -6.88
C ALA A 453 -10.22 39.54 -7.27
N TRP A 454 -11.26 38.86 -7.75
CA TRP A 454 -12.56 39.45 -8.06
C TRP A 454 -13.34 39.80 -6.79
N LEU A 455 -13.41 38.89 -5.81
CA LEU A 455 -14.02 39.11 -4.50
C LEU A 455 -13.32 40.25 -3.74
N ALA A 456 -11.98 40.28 -3.74
CA ALA A 456 -11.21 41.34 -3.11
C ALA A 456 -11.50 42.71 -3.73
N ARG A 457 -11.66 42.79 -5.06
CA ARG A 457 -12.06 44.03 -5.76
C ARG A 457 -13.45 44.53 -5.40
N ARG A 458 -14.36 43.61 -5.11
CA ARG A 458 -15.77 43.91 -4.81
C ARG A 458 -16.03 44.10 -3.31
N SER A 459 -15.02 43.92 -2.47
CA SER A 459 -15.12 44.05 -1.02
C SER A 459 -15.38 45.50 -0.58
N PRO A 460 -16.31 45.74 0.36
CA PRO A 460 -16.60 47.08 0.87
C PRO A 460 -15.40 47.69 1.61
N ARG A 461 -15.38 49.03 1.70
CA ARG A 461 -14.28 49.75 2.36
C ARG A 461 -14.23 49.40 3.85
N VAL A 462 -13.19 48.67 4.25
CA VAL A 462 -12.93 48.29 5.64
C VAL A 462 -12.24 49.43 6.41
N ASN A 463 -12.63 49.59 7.69
CA ASN A 463 -12.13 50.64 8.58
C ASN A 463 -10.68 50.42 9.05
N SER A 464 -10.22 49.17 9.13
CA SER A 464 -8.84 48.84 9.51
C SER A 464 -7.85 49.15 8.37
N PRO A 465 -6.87 50.05 8.57
CA PRO A 465 -5.87 50.39 7.54
C PRO A 465 -5.04 49.17 7.10
N ALA A 466 -4.71 48.28 8.03
CA ALA A 466 -3.95 47.06 7.74
C ALA A 466 -4.74 46.08 6.87
N LEU A 467 -6.03 45.90 7.15
CA LEU A 467 -6.90 45.02 6.36
C LEU A 467 -7.19 45.61 4.98
N ARG A 468 -7.34 46.94 4.89
CA ARG A 468 -7.51 47.66 3.63
C ARG A 468 -6.28 47.48 2.72
N LEU A 469 -5.07 47.60 3.28
CA LEU A 469 -3.83 47.34 2.57
C LEU A 469 -3.73 45.88 2.10
N ALA A 470 -4.11 44.92 2.95
CA ALA A 470 -4.11 43.51 2.58
C ALA A 470 -5.04 43.22 1.38
N ILE A 471 -6.28 43.71 1.42
CA ILE A 471 -7.25 43.55 0.32
C ILE A 471 -6.73 44.22 -0.96
N GLY A 472 -6.16 45.42 -0.86
CA GLY A 472 -5.57 46.12 -1.99
C GLY A 472 -4.40 45.37 -2.64
N ASN A 473 -3.55 44.74 -1.81
CA ASN A 473 -2.42 43.94 -2.28
C ASN A 473 -2.84 42.68 -3.05
N ILE A 474 -4.01 42.11 -2.74
CA ILE A 474 -4.51 40.88 -3.37
C ILE A 474 -4.93 41.11 -4.82
N HIS A 475 -5.44 42.29 -5.17
CA HIS A 475 -6.04 42.53 -6.49
C HIS A 475 -5.29 43.55 -7.36
N ARG A 476 -4.25 44.21 -6.84
CA ARG A 476 -3.49 45.20 -7.62
C ARG A 476 -2.85 44.57 -8.87
N PRO A 477 -2.63 45.34 -9.94
CA PRO A 477 -1.77 44.90 -11.04
C PRO A 477 -0.40 44.47 -10.49
N GLY A 478 0.09 43.29 -10.90
CA GLY A 478 1.33 42.72 -10.35
C GLY A 478 1.15 41.98 -9.00
N ALA A 479 -0.09 41.76 -8.53
CA ALA A 479 -0.34 41.02 -7.30
C ALA A 479 0.25 39.60 -7.34
N LEU A 480 0.79 39.17 -6.20
CA LEU A 480 1.36 37.83 -6.01
C LEU A 480 0.28 36.74 -5.93
N THR A 481 -1.01 37.11 -5.87
CA THR A 481 -2.16 36.20 -5.71
C THR A 481 -2.12 35.01 -6.66
N PRO A 482 -1.96 35.14 -8.00
CA PRO A 482 -1.96 33.96 -8.88
C PRO A 482 -0.79 33.02 -8.60
N SER A 483 0.40 33.56 -8.34
CA SER A 483 1.60 32.77 -8.07
C SER A 483 1.51 32.04 -6.73
N VAL A 484 1.06 32.74 -5.69
CA VAL A 484 0.89 32.18 -4.34
C VAL A 484 -0.21 31.14 -4.36
N VAL A 485 -1.38 31.42 -4.92
CA VAL A 485 -2.52 30.48 -4.97
C VAL A 485 -2.18 29.23 -5.77
N LEU A 486 -1.52 29.35 -6.92
CA LEU A 486 -1.11 28.18 -7.70
C LEU A 486 -0.07 27.33 -6.97
N SER A 487 0.95 27.96 -6.38
CA SER A 487 2.04 27.25 -5.72
C SER A 487 1.61 26.64 -4.38
N LEU A 488 0.93 27.41 -3.53
CA LEU A 488 0.42 26.98 -2.23
C LEU A 488 -0.76 26.02 -2.40
N GLY A 489 -1.71 26.34 -3.28
CA GLY A 489 -2.91 25.55 -3.49
C GLY A 489 -2.62 24.16 -4.06
N LEU A 490 -1.69 24.04 -5.03
CA LEU A 490 -1.30 22.73 -5.57
C LEU A 490 -0.53 21.92 -4.52
N GLY A 491 0.43 22.53 -3.82
CA GLY A 491 1.19 21.86 -2.77
C GLY A 491 0.30 21.39 -1.62
N LEU A 492 -0.63 22.24 -1.15
CA LEU A 492 -1.60 21.88 -0.11
C LEU A 492 -2.57 20.79 -0.57
N ALA A 493 -3.11 20.88 -1.79
CA ALA A 493 -4.05 19.88 -2.30
C ALA A 493 -3.38 18.50 -2.38
N LEU A 494 -2.14 18.44 -2.88
CA LEU A 494 -1.35 17.21 -2.93
C LEU A 494 -0.99 16.70 -1.53
N LEU A 495 -0.65 17.60 -0.60
CA LEU A 495 -0.39 17.24 0.80
C LEU A 495 -1.63 16.66 1.49
N VAL A 496 -2.80 17.29 1.34
CA VAL A 496 -4.08 16.79 1.87
C VAL A 496 -4.42 15.44 1.24
N THR A 497 -4.27 15.31 -0.09
CA THR A 497 -4.48 14.05 -0.81
C THR A 497 -3.64 12.94 -0.20
N LEU A 498 -2.34 13.19 -0.04
CA LEU A 498 -1.39 12.21 0.46
C LEU A 498 -1.64 11.85 1.92
N THR A 499 -1.97 12.84 2.76
CA THR A 499 -2.24 12.59 4.19
C THR A 499 -3.54 11.80 4.38
N LEU A 500 -4.57 12.07 3.57
CA LEU A 500 -5.82 11.31 3.63
C LEU A 500 -5.63 9.88 3.13
N ILE A 501 -4.83 9.66 2.09
CA ILE A 501 -4.47 8.31 1.63
C ILE A 501 -3.66 7.59 2.71
N ASP A 502 -2.64 8.24 3.30
CA ASP A 502 -1.86 7.68 4.43
C ASP A 502 -2.78 7.29 5.60
N GLY A 503 -3.70 8.17 6.00
CA GLY A 503 -4.66 7.89 7.07
C GLY A 503 -5.59 6.70 6.76
N ASN A 504 -6.11 6.62 5.54
CA ASN A 504 -6.96 5.50 5.10
C ASN A 504 -6.16 4.19 5.02
N MET A 505 -4.92 4.22 4.50
CA MET A 505 -4.06 3.04 4.48
C MET A 505 -3.74 2.57 5.89
N ARG A 506 -3.39 3.47 6.82
CA ARG A 506 -3.19 3.11 8.23
C ARG A 506 -4.42 2.47 8.83
N GLN A 507 -5.59 3.08 8.67
CA GLN A 507 -6.84 2.56 9.23
C GLN A 507 -7.20 1.20 8.62
N GLN A 508 -6.96 1.00 7.33
CA GLN A 508 -7.15 -0.30 6.70
C GLN A 508 -6.19 -1.37 7.25
N LEU A 509 -4.95 -0.98 7.54
CA LEU A 509 -3.93 -1.90 8.04
C LEU A 509 -4.10 -2.19 9.54
N THR A 510 -4.44 -1.20 10.38
CA THR A 510 -4.50 -1.33 11.85
C THR A 510 -5.91 -1.52 12.41
N GLY A 511 -6.95 -1.10 11.68
CA GLY A 511 -8.21 -0.68 12.28
C GLY A 511 -9.35 -1.69 12.33
N ARG A 512 -9.18 -2.94 11.86
CA ARG A 512 -10.32 -3.89 11.83
C ARG A 512 -10.02 -5.31 12.28
N MET A 513 -8.78 -5.79 12.15
CA MET A 513 -8.48 -7.18 12.52
C MET A 513 -8.43 -7.41 14.03
N ALA A 514 -8.08 -6.40 14.84
CA ALA A 514 -7.76 -6.62 16.25
C ALA A 514 -8.88 -6.30 17.25
N ALA A 515 -9.80 -5.36 16.96
CA ALA A 515 -10.71 -4.83 17.97
C ALA A 515 -11.88 -5.77 18.35
N GLY A 516 -12.19 -6.76 17.51
CA GLY A 516 -13.27 -7.73 17.74
C GLY A 516 -12.89 -9.18 17.49
N ALA A 517 -11.61 -9.47 17.25
CA ALA A 517 -11.16 -10.83 17.03
C ALA A 517 -11.22 -11.66 18.31
N PRO A 518 -11.66 -12.93 18.24
CA PRO A 518 -11.63 -13.81 19.39
C PRO A 518 -10.19 -14.15 19.77
N ASN A 519 -9.92 -14.44 21.04
CA ASN A 519 -8.63 -14.93 21.50
C ASN A 519 -8.38 -16.36 21.01
N PHE A 520 -9.44 -17.17 20.98
CA PHE A 520 -9.39 -18.58 20.58
C PHE A 520 -10.51 -18.98 19.63
N PHE A 521 -10.17 -19.87 18.69
CA PHE A 521 -11.11 -20.75 17.99
C PHE A 521 -11.01 -22.16 18.54
N PHE A 522 -12.16 -22.77 18.80
CA PHE A 522 -12.30 -24.16 19.22
C PHE A 522 -13.10 -24.92 18.16
N VAL A 523 -12.48 -25.92 17.55
CA VAL A 523 -13.04 -26.68 16.42
C VAL A 523 -13.26 -28.14 16.83
N ASP A 524 -14.23 -28.79 16.17
CA ASP A 524 -14.57 -30.22 16.34
C ASP A 524 -15.13 -30.61 17.72
N ILE A 525 -15.80 -29.66 18.39
CA ILE A 525 -16.46 -29.92 19.68
C ILE A 525 -17.65 -30.86 19.45
N GLN A 526 -17.64 -32.05 20.04
CA GLN A 526 -18.73 -33.00 19.89
C GLN A 526 -19.97 -32.56 20.68
N GLY A 527 -21.17 -32.87 20.19
CA GLY A 527 -22.42 -32.48 20.86
C GLY A 527 -22.55 -33.00 22.30
N SER A 528 -21.93 -34.14 22.62
CA SER A 528 -21.86 -34.71 23.97
C SER A 528 -20.88 -33.99 24.90
N GLU A 529 -19.90 -33.27 24.35
CA GLU A 529 -18.84 -32.59 25.09
C GLU A 529 -19.17 -31.12 25.36
N LEU A 530 -20.09 -30.53 24.58
CA LEU A 530 -20.40 -29.10 24.56
C LEU A 530 -20.68 -28.49 25.94
N GLU A 531 -21.57 -29.09 26.73
CA GLU A 531 -21.96 -28.55 28.06
C GLU A 531 -20.79 -28.58 29.06
N LYS A 532 -19.93 -29.61 28.96
CA LYS A 532 -18.76 -29.72 29.82
C LYS A 532 -17.65 -28.76 29.37
N PHE A 533 -17.46 -28.60 28.06
CA PHE A 533 -16.58 -27.60 27.48
C PHE A 533 -16.97 -26.19 27.94
N ARG A 534 -18.26 -25.84 27.86
CA ARG A 534 -18.78 -24.55 28.35
C ARG A 534 -18.44 -24.31 29.83
N SER A 535 -18.52 -25.36 30.65
CA SER A 535 -18.19 -25.28 32.07
C SER A 535 -16.71 -25.00 32.31
N VAL A 536 -15.81 -25.61 31.54
CA VAL A 536 -14.35 -25.36 31.62
C VAL A 536 -13.99 -23.94 31.21
N ILE A 537 -14.58 -23.45 30.12
CA ILE A 537 -14.35 -22.07 29.67
C ILE A 537 -14.87 -21.08 30.71
N LYS A 538 -16.08 -21.27 31.22
CA LYS A 538 -16.68 -20.37 32.23
C LYS A 538 -15.91 -20.34 33.55
N ALA A 539 -15.25 -21.44 33.93
CA ALA A 539 -14.37 -21.47 35.09
C ALA A 539 -13.04 -20.75 34.85
N SER A 540 -12.54 -20.76 33.61
CA SER A 540 -11.21 -20.24 33.26
C SER A 540 -11.23 -18.79 32.77
N SER A 541 -12.33 -18.34 32.18
CA SER A 541 -12.60 -16.97 31.73
C SER A 541 -14.08 -16.62 32.01
N PRO A 542 -14.39 -16.16 33.24
CA PRO A 542 -15.76 -15.84 33.65
C PRO A 542 -16.37 -14.66 32.89
N ASP A 543 -15.52 -13.69 32.53
CA ASP A 543 -15.89 -12.47 31.80
C ASP A 543 -15.78 -12.63 30.27
N GLY A 544 -15.34 -13.80 29.80
CA GLY A 544 -15.17 -14.10 28.38
C GLY A 544 -16.50 -14.33 27.68
N HIS A 545 -16.63 -13.76 26.48
CA HIS A 545 -17.78 -13.96 25.61
C HIS A 545 -17.57 -15.21 24.75
N LEU A 546 -18.30 -16.28 25.05
CA LEU A 546 -18.27 -17.54 24.29
C LEU A 546 -19.41 -17.56 23.27
N VAL A 547 -19.07 -17.64 21.98
CA VAL A 547 -20.03 -17.83 20.89
C VAL A 547 -19.89 -19.24 20.34
N GLU A 548 -20.99 -19.98 20.29
CA GLU A 548 -21.04 -21.38 19.86
C GLU A 548 -22.01 -21.52 18.67
N VAL A 549 -21.60 -22.21 17.61
CA VAL A 549 -22.47 -22.48 16.45
C VAL A 549 -22.30 -23.93 15.98
N PRO A 550 -23.40 -24.58 15.54
CA PRO A 550 -23.30 -25.90 14.94
C PRO A 550 -22.62 -25.78 13.57
N MET A 551 -21.75 -26.72 13.23
CA MET A 551 -21.02 -26.73 11.97
C MET A 551 -21.19 -28.06 11.26
N LEU A 552 -21.70 -28.01 10.04
CA LEU A 552 -21.71 -29.11 9.10
C LEU A 552 -20.90 -28.72 7.85
N ARG A 553 -20.67 -29.71 6.99
CA ARG A 553 -20.08 -29.50 5.67
C ARG A 553 -21.08 -29.86 4.60
N GLY A 554 -21.18 -29.02 3.58
CA GLY A 554 -22.07 -29.23 2.46
C GLY A 554 -21.48 -28.78 1.14
N ARG A 555 -21.72 -29.56 0.08
CA ARG A 555 -21.31 -29.22 -1.29
C ARG A 555 -22.49 -28.72 -2.09
N ILE A 556 -22.36 -27.57 -2.74
CA ILE A 556 -23.41 -27.06 -3.63
C ILE A 556 -23.41 -27.91 -4.91
N LEU A 557 -24.57 -28.44 -5.28
CA LEU A 557 -24.75 -29.26 -6.48
C LEU A 557 -25.52 -28.50 -7.58
N ALA A 558 -26.54 -27.74 -7.21
CA ALA A 558 -27.40 -27.06 -8.17
C ALA A 558 -27.96 -25.75 -7.65
N PHE A 559 -28.20 -24.81 -8.56
CA PHE A 559 -28.99 -23.60 -8.33
C PHE A 559 -30.22 -23.64 -9.23
N ASN A 560 -31.42 -23.45 -8.68
CA ASN A 560 -32.67 -23.50 -9.47
C ASN A 560 -32.83 -24.79 -10.31
N GLY A 561 -32.31 -25.91 -9.81
CA GLY A 561 -32.31 -27.20 -10.50
C GLY A 561 -31.25 -27.36 -11.59
N GLU A 562 -30.50 -26.32 -11.92
CA GLU A 562 -29.37 -26.38 -12.85
C GLU A 562 -28.08 -26.74 -12.12
N ASP A 563 -27.37 -27.76 -12.61
CA ASP A 563 -26.10 -28.21 -12.07
C ASP A 563 -25.03 -27.11 -12.14
N VAL A 564 -24.36 -26.85 -11.02
CA VAL A 564 -23.34 -25.79 -10.92
C VAL A 564 -22.15 -26.02 -11.85
N THR A 565 -21.88 -27.25 -12.28
CA THR A 565 -20.80 -27.58 -13.22
C THR A 565 -21.05 -27.07 -14.63
N LYS A 566 -22.31 -26.85 -15.01
CA LYS A 566 -22.70 -26.36 -16.34
C LYS A 566 -22.74 -24.83 -16.42
N ARG A 567 -22.69 -24.16 -15.26
CA ARG A 567 -22.83 -22.71 -15.15
C ARG A 567 -21.46 -22.03 -15.24
N LYS A 568 -21.33 -21.04 -16.10
CA LYS A 568 -20.14 -20.16 -16.13
C LYS A 568 -20.25 -19.15 -15.00
N VAL A 569 -19.44 -19.33 -13.96
CA VAL A 569 -19.38 -18.45 -12.79
C VAL A 569 -18.15 -17.54 -12.86
N PRO A 570 -18.28 -16.24 -12.52
CA PRO A 570 -17.14 -15.33 -12.42
C PRO A 570 -16.07 -15.87 -11.46
N PRO A 571 -14.77 -15.57 -11.67
CA PRO A 571 -13.69 -16.06 -10.81
C PRO A 571 -13.92 -15.80 -9.31
N GLY A 572 -14.53 -14.66 -8.95
CA GLY A 572 -14.88 -14.29 -7.57
C GLY A 572 -15.85 -15.26 -6.91
N GLY A 573 -16.87 -15.76 -7.62
CA GLY A 573 -17.88 -16.67 -7.06
C GLY A 573 -17.51 -18.15 -7.15
N GLN A 574 -16.46 -18.51 -7.91
CA GLN A 574 -16.10 -19.92 -8.15
C GLN A 574 -15.67 -20.65 -6.88
N TRP A 575 -15.03 -19.98 -5.92
CA TRP A 575 -14.55 -20.64 -4.70
C TRP A 575 -15.70 -21.20 -3.85
N VAL A 576 -16.88 -20.59 -3.92
CA VAL A 576 -18.10 -21.04 -3.21
C VAL A 576 -18.55 -22.42 -3.72
N LEU A 577 -18.22 -22.75 -4.97
CA LEU A 577 -18.60 -23.99 -5.65
C LEU A 577 -17.52 -25.08 -5.60
N ARG A 578 -16.30 -24.75 -5.16
CA ARG A 578 -15.18 -25.68 -5.14
C ARG A 578 -15.24 -26.53 -3.88
N GLY A 579 -15.67 -27.78 -3.99
CA GLY A 579 -15.66 -28.74 -2.87
C GLY A 579 -16.66 -28.39 -1.76
N ASP A 580 -16.42 -28.92 -0.57
CA ASP A 580 -17.36 -28.80 0.55
C ASP A 580 -17.14 -27.47 1.28
N ARG A 581 -18.24 -26.80 1.65
CA ARG A 581 -18.24 -25.54 2.40
C ARG A 581 -18.77 -25.78 3.81
N GLY A 582 -18.24 -25.04 4.78
CA GLY A 582 -18.85 -24.95 6.10
C GLY A 582 -20.25 -24.38 5.98
N ILE A 583 -21.22 -25.03 6.60
CA ILE A 583 -22.62 -24.61 6.67
C ILE A 583 -23.09 -24.69 8.12
N THR A 584 -24.02 -23.84 8.49
CA THR A 584 -24.61 -23.81 9.82
C THR A 584 -26.12 -23.61 9.75
N TYR A 585 -26.79 -23.69 10.88
CA TYR A 585 -28.18 -23.27 11.02
C TYR A 585 -28.33 -22.38 12.26
N ALA A 586 -29.26 -21.42 12.18
CA ALA A 586 -29.48 -20.49 13.29
C ALA A 586 -30.97 -20.18 13.45
N GLN A 587 -31.44 -20.11 14.71
CA GLN A 587 -32.81 -19.68 15.02
C GLN A 587 -32.95 -18.17 14.88
N THR A 588 -31.96 -17.42 15.36
CA THR A 588 -31.90 -15.96 15.31
C THR A 588 -30.86 -15.48 14.32
N LEU A 589 -30.98 -14.22 13.89
CA LEU A 589 -29.95 -13.57 13.10
C LEU A 589 -28.63 -13.58 13.89
N PRO A 590 -27.51 -14.06 13.32
CA PRO A 590 -26.21 -14.00 13.98
C PRO A 590 -25.84 -12.56 14.34
N GLU A 591 -25.23 -12.34 15.51
CA GLU A 591 -24.89 -11.01 16.02
C GLU A 591 -23.95 -10.22 15.08
N ASN A 592 -23.13 -10.93 14.31
CA ASN A 592 -22.10 -10.37 13.44
C ASN A 592 -22.60 -10.15 11.99
N ALA A 593 -23.89 -10.37 11.74
CA ALA A 593 -24.47 -10.30 10.40
C ALA A 593 -25.60 -9.27 10.34
N SER A 594 -25.61 -8.46 9.28
CA SER A 594 -26.72 -7.54 8.98
C SER A 594 -27.46 -8.00 7.73
N LEU A 595 -28.77 -7.84 7.71
CA LEU A 595 -29.59 -8.15 6.55
C LEU A 595 -29.50 -7.01 5.54
N THR A 596 -29.15 -7.35 4.30
CA THR A 596 -29.16 -6.41 3.18
C THR A 596 -30.53 -6.40 2.52
N GLU A 597 -31.14 -7.57 2.35
CA GLU A 597 -32.43 -7.76 1.70
C GLU A 597 -33.21 -8.95 2.31
N GLY A 598 -34.54 -8.90 2.29
CA GLY A 598 -35.42 -9.96 2.80
C GLY A 598 -35.72 -9.86 4.30
N SER A 599 -36.30 -10.93 4.86
CA SER A 599 -36.60 -11.03 6.29
C SER A 599 -36.05 -12.33 6.88
N TRP A 600 -35.64 -12.27 8.15
CA TRP A 600 -35.26 -13.46 8.89
C TRP A 600 -36.50 -14.32 9.20
N TRP A 601 -36.33 -15.64 9.23
CA TRP A 601 -37.43 -16.54 9.56
C TRP A 601 -37.81 -16.45 11.06
N PRO A 602 -39.06 -16.79 11.42
CA PRO A 602 -39.48 -16.89 12.83
C PRO A 602 -38.69 -17.97 13.60
N LYS A 603 -38.53 -17.81 14.93
CA LYS A 603 -37.76 -18.75 15.78
C LYS A 603 -38.24 -20.20 15.67
N ASP A 604 -39.54 -20.42 15.56
CA ASP A 604 -40.17 -21.74 15.48
C ASP A 604 -40.56 -22.15 14.04
N TYR A 605 -39.82 -21.67 13.04
CA TYR A 605 -40.11 -21.98 11.65
C TYR A 605 -40.01 -23.48 11.34
N ARG A 606 -41.08 -24.05 10.77
CA ARG A 606 -41.21 -25.49 10.43
C ARG A 606 -41.57 -25.74 8.95
N GLY A 607 -41.53 -24.70 8.10
CA GLY A 607 -41.93 -24.79 6.69
C GLY A 607 -40.89 -25.46 5.79
N GLU A 608 -40.87 -25.06 4.51
CA GLU A 608 -39.85 -25.49 3.55
C GLU A 608 -38.44 -25.09 4.01
N PRO A 609 -37.38 -25.86 3.74
CA PRO A 609 -36.01 -25.47 4.10
C PRO A 609 -35.65 -24.09 3.55
N LEU A 610 -35.25 -23.17 4.43
CA LEU A 610 -34.80 -21.84 4.05
C LEU A 610 -33.29 -21.75 4.23
N VAL A 611 -32.66 -21.02 3.35
CA VAL A 611 -31.26 -20.62 3.45
C VAL A 611 -31.20 -19.13 3.37
N SER A 612 -30.37 -18.52 4.20
CA SER A 612 -29.95 -17.16 3.94
C SER A 612 -28.56 -17.22 3.29
N PHE A 613 -28.26 -16.28 2.41
CA PHE A 613 -27.05 -16.32 1.59
C PHE A 613 -26.25 -15.04 1.77
N SER A 614 -24.93 -15.09 1.69
CA SER A 614 -24.12 -13.88 1.71
C SER A 614 -24.37 -13.03 0.45
N ALA A 615 -24.62 -11.73 0.62
CA ALA A 615 -25.07 -10.84 -0.43
C ALA A 615 -24.02 -10.63 -1.54
N GLU A 616 -22.75 -10.61 -1.17
CA GLU A 616 -21.64 -10.45 -2.10
C GLU A 616 -21.52 -11.68 -3.02
N GLU A 617 -21.44 -12.87 -2.43
CA GLU A 617 -21.36 -14.13 -3.15
C GLU A 617 -22.65 -14.42 -3.95
N ALA A 618 -23.83 -14.06 -3.42
CA ALA A 618 -25.09 -14.14 -4.17
C ALA A 618 -25.03 -13.28 -5.44
N LYS A 619 -24.49 -12.06 -5.36
CA LYS A 619 -24.35 -11.17 -6.51
C LYS A 619 -23.37 -11.72 -7.54
N GLU A 620 -22.27 -12.31 -7.11
CA GLU A 620 -21.29 -12.94 -8.00
C GLU A 620 -21.83 -14.20 -8.68
N LEU A 621 -22.66 -14.97 -7.97
CA LEU A 621 -23.34 -16.16 -8.49
C LEU A 621 -24.63 -15.83 -9.27
N GLY A 622 -25.04 -14.56 -9.30
CA GLY A 622 -26.27 -14.10 -9.93
C GLY A 622 -27.54 -14.70 -9.30
N LEU A 623 -27.53 -14.90 -7.98
CA LEU A 623 -28.65 -15.42 -7.18
C LEU A 623 -29.48 -14.29 -6.59
N LYS A 624 -30.79 -14.51 -6.47
CA LYS A 624 -31.76 -13.58 -5.89
C LYS A 624 -32.57 -14.25 -4.78
N ILE A 625 -33.25 -13.44 -3.98
CA ILE A 625 -34.23 -13.94 -3.01
C ILE A 625 -35.32 -14.71 -3.76
N GLY A 626 -35.67 -15.89 -3.26
CA GLY A 626 -36.62 -16.80 -3.87
C GLY A 626 -36.00 -17.91 -4.73
N ASP A 627 -34.74 -17.77 -5.14
CA ASP A 627 -34.01 -18.85 -5.81
C ASP A 627 -33.77 -20.02 -4.85
N THR A 628 -33.46 -21.20 -5.42
CA THR A 628 -33.20 -22.43 -4.68
C THR A 628 -31.74 -22.86 -4.81
N VAL A 629 -31.18 -23.35 -3.71
CA VAL A 629 -29.83 -23.91 -3.62
C VAL A 629 -29.94 -25.35 -3.17
N THR A 630 -29.36 -26.27 -3.95
CA THR A 630 -29.28 -27.69 -3.58
C THR A 630 -27.88 -28.02 -3.08
N VAL A 631 -27.79 -28.49 -1.85
CA VAL A 631 -26.54 -28.83 -1.16
C VAL A 631 -26.54 -30.29 -0.76
N ASN A 632 -25.46 -31.01 -1.06
CA ASN A 632 -25.22 -32.34 -0.52
C ASN A 632 -24.59 -32.23 0.87
N VAL A 633 -25.25 -32.79 1.88
CA VAL A 633 -24.79 -32.81 3.26
C VAL A 633 -24.86 -34.25 3.76
N LEU A 634 -23.72 -34.82 4.17
CA LEU A 634 -23.62 -36.21 4.61
C LEU A 634 -24.22 -37.22 3.59
N GLY A 635 -24.02 -36.96 2.29
CA GLY A 635 -24.53 -37.82 1.22
C GLY A 635 -25.99 -37.60 0.84
N ARG A 636 -26.74 -36.71 1.52
CA ARG A 636 -28.13 -36.38 1.20
C ARG A 636 -28.22 -35.03 0.50
N ASN A 637 -28.98 -34.96 -0.59
CA ASN A 637 -29.26 -33.71 -1.29
C ASN A 637 -30.41 -32.97 -0.61
N ILE A 638 -30.16 -31.74 -0.19
CA ILE A 638 -31.12 -30.87 0.48
C ILE A 638 -31.27 -29.61 -0.37
N THR A 639 -32.50 -29.34 -0.82
CA THR A 639 -32.84 -28.12 -1.55
C THR A 639 -33.47 -27.12 -0.60
N ALA A 640 -32.90 -25.92 -0.52
CA ALA A 640 -33.40 -24.83 0.31
C ALA A 640 -33.60 -23.55 -0.51
N LYS A 641 -34.58 -22.75 -0.12
CA LYS A 641 -34.93 -21.49 -0.78
C LYS A 641 -34.23 -20.30 -0.13
N ILE A 642 -33.67 -19.40 -0.92
CA ILE A 642 -33.01 -18.18 -0.45
C ILE A 642 -34.06 -17.23 0.11
N ALA A 643 -34.11 -17.10 1.43
CA ALA A 643 -35.09 -16.26 2.14
C ALA A 643 -34.64 -14.80 2.31
N ASN A 644 -33.34 -14.60 2.53
CA ASN A 644 -32.75 -13.28 2.74
C ASN A 644 -31.26 -13.28 2.38
N LEU A 645 -30.73 -12.08 2.14
CA LEU A 645 -29.32 -11.85 1.85
C LEU A 645 -28.65 -11.08 2.99
N ARG A 646 -27.47 -11.52 3.41
CA ARG A 646 -26.72 -10.92 4.52
C ARG A 646 -25.45 -10.23 4.04
N LYS A 647 -25.08 -9.13 4.66
CA LYS A 647 -23.71 -8.62 4.60
C LYS A 647 -22.87 -9.38 5.63
N VAL A 648 -21.82 -10.04 5.17
CA VAL A 648 -20.88 -10.80 6.01
C VAL A 648 -19.55 -10.07 6.04
N GLU A 649 -19.02 -9.81 7.24
CA GLU A 649 -17.76 -9.08 7.42
C GLU A 649 -16.62 -10.04 7.81
N TRP A 650 -16.02 -10.67 6.79
CA TRP A 650 -14.91 -11.63 6.94
C TRP A 650 -13.67 -11.04 7.65
N GLU A 651 -13.49 -9.72 7.61
CA GLU A 651 -12.35 -9.01 8.22
C GLU A 651 -12.33 -9.08 9.76
N THR A 652 -13.47 -9.39 10.40
CA THR A 652 -13.62 -9.39 11.87
C THR A 652 -13.05 -10.64 12.54
N LEU A 653 -12.64 -11.64 11.78
CA LEU A 653 -12.24 -12.97 12.28
C LEU A 653 -13.30 -13.61 13.19
N SER A 654 -14.56 -13.22 13.04
CA SER A 654 -15.69 -13.84 13.73
C SER A 654 -16.20 -15.07 12.96
N ILE A 655 -16.98 -15.93 13.61
CA ILE A 655 -17.53 -17.11 12.96
C ILE A 655 -18.55 -16.69 11.89
N ASN A 656 -18.25 -16.97 10.63
CA ASN A 656 -19.07 -16.58 9.48
C ASN A 656 -19.25 -17.73 8.48
N PHE A 657 -20.42 -17.77 7.84
CA PHE A 657 -20.75 -18.78 6.83
C PHE A 657 -21.45 -18.13 5.64
N VAL A 658 -21.12 -18.60 4.43
CA VAL A 658 -21.83 -18.19 3.20
C VAL A 658 -23.31 -18.58 3.28
N MET A 659 -23.59 -19.77 3.83
CA MET A 659 -24.93 -20.33 3.98
C MET A 659 -25.23 -20.65 5.46
N VAL A 660 -26.24 -19.97 6.00
CA VAL A 660 -26.92 -20.32 7.26
C VAL A 660 -28.33 -20.75 6.90
N PHE A 661 -28.70 -21.95 7.34
CA PHE A 661 -30.00 -22.55 7.07
C PHE A 661 -30.97 -22.34 8.24
N SER A 662 -32.26 -22.54 7.96
CA SER A 662 -33.27 -22.62 9.01
C SER A 662 -33.09 -23.93 9.81
N PRO A 663 -33.32 -23.93 11.14
CA PRO A 663 -33.03 -25.07 12.02
C PRO A 663 -33.76 -26.39 11.68
N ASN A 664 -34.93 -26.29 11.03
CA ASN A 664 -35.67 -27.45 10.54
C ASN A 664 -34.91 -28.24 9.46
N THR A 665 -33.97 -27.60 8.75
CA THR A 665 -33.23 -28.20 7.62
C THR A 665 -32.33 -29.36 8.06
N PHE A 666 -31.68 -29.23 9.21
CA PHE A 666 -30.68 -30.21 9.71
C PHE A 666 -31.08 -30.87 11.03
N ARG A 667 -32.38 -30.88 11.35
CA ARG A 667 -32.87 -31.50 12.58
C ARG A 667 -32.53 -33.00 12.58
N GLY A 668 -31.72 -33.43 13.55
CA GLY A 668 -31.29 -34.82 13.71
C GLY A 668 -30.08 -35.24 12.87
N ALA A 669 -29.44 -34.32 12.13
CA ALA A 669 -28.16 -34.59 11.49
C ALA A 669 -27.02 -34.51 12.52
N PRO A 670 -26.11 -35.50 12.59
CA PRO A 670 -24.94 -35.41 13.46
C PRO A 670 -24.03 -34.26 12.98
N HIS A 671 -23.57 -33.45 13.92
CA HIS A 671 -22.74 -32.28 13.63
C HIS A 671 -21.76 -31.99 14.78
N ALA A 672 -20.63 -31.38 14.44
CA ALA A 672 -19.73 -30.80 15.41
C ALA A 672 -20.15 -29.36 15.73
N TRP A 673 -19.56 -28.80 16.78
CA TRP A 673 -19.70 -27.41 17.16
C TRP A 673 -18.38 -26.67 16.94
N LEU A 674 -18.52 -25.42 16.51
CA LEU A 674 -17.45 -24.45 16.39
C LEU A 674 -17.70 -23.38 17.45
N ALA A 675 -16.69 -23.04 18.23
CA ALA A 675 -16.81 -21.99 19.24
C ALA A 675 -15.66 -20.99 19.17
N THR A 676 -15.95 -19.75 19.57
CA THR A 676 -14.95 -18.70 19.73
C THR A 676 -15.05 -18.09 21.12
N LEU A 677 -13.89 -17.87 21.75
CA LEU A 677 -13.80 -17.16 23.03
C LEU A 677 -13.17 -15.80 22.81
N THR A 678 -13.90 -14.75 23.18
CA THR A 678 -13.40 -13.37 23.18
C THR A 678 -13.34 -12.85 24.61
N ASP A 679 -12.14 -12.60 25.10
CA ASP A 679 -11.85 -11.98 26.39
C ASP A 679 -10.77 -10.88 26.17
N PRO A 680 -11.19 -9.62 25.98
CA PRO A 680 -10.27 -8.51 25.74
C PRO A 680 -9.32 -8.22 26.91
N ALA A 681 -9.67 -8.64 28.13
CA ALA A 681 -8.90 -8.40 29.35
C ALA A 681 -7.92 -9.54 29.68
N ALA A 682 -8.01 -10.68 28.97
CA ALA A 682 -7.16 -11.83 29.23
C ALA A 682 -5.67 -11.54 29.01
N THR A 683 -4.88 -11.85 30.03
CA THR A 683 -3.41 -11.83 29.95
C THR A 683 -2.88 -13.07 29.23
N THR A 684 -1.68 -12.99 28.66
CA THR A 684 -1.00 -14.12 27.98
C THR A 684 -0.93 -15.37 28.86
N THR A 685 -0.75 -15.20 30.18
CA THR A 685 -0.70 -16.31 31.15
C THR A 685 -2.07 -16.97 31.34
N GLN A 686 -3.15 -16.17 31.39
CA GLN A 686 -4.52 -16.69 31.46
C GLN A 686 -4.90 -17.42 30.16
N GLU A 687 -4.56 -16.84 29.00
CA GLU A 687 -4.76 -17.48 27.71
C GLU A 687 -4.04 -18.84 27.63
N ALA A 688 -2.78 -18.90 28.05
CA ALA A 688 -2.02 -20.16 28.11
C ALA A 688 -2.65 -21.19 29.07
N ALA A 689 -3.19 -20.74 30.20
CA ALA A 689 -3.88 -21.60 31.15
C ALA A 689 -5.20 -22.16 30.58
N ILE A 690 -5.99 -21.33 29.89
CA ILE A 690 -7.22 -21.74 29.19
C ILE A 690 -6.87 -22.79 28.13
N LEU A 691 -5.88 -22.50 27.28
CA LEU A 691 -5.43 -23.42 26.24
C LEU A 691 -5.00 -24.77 26.83
N LYS A 692 -4.22 -24.75 27.90
CA LYS A 692 -3.77 -25.96 28.60
C LYS A 692 -4.94 -26.75 29.21
N SER A 693 -5.88 -26.06 29.86
CA SER A 693 -7.04 -26.71 30.48
C SER A 693 -7.95 -27.40 29.46
N VAL A 694 -8.25 -26.72 28.34
CA VAL A 694 -9.06 -27.30 27.27
C VAL A 694 -8.34 -28.47 26.62
N THR A 695 -7.06 -28.32 26.28
CA THR A 695 -6.26 -29.37 25.64
C THR A 695 -6.14 -30.62 26.50
N ASN A 696 -5.90 -30.48 27.81
CA ASN A 696 -5.75 -31.62 28.72
C ASN A 696 -7.07 -32.35 28.98
N THR A 697 -8.20 -31.62 29.02
CA THR A 697 -9.51 -32.19 29.37
C THR A 697 -10.21 -32.77 28.13
N TYR A 698 -10.04 -32.13 26.98
CA TYR A 698 -10.68 -32.47 25.71
C TYR A 698 -9.65 -32.44 24.58
N PRO A 699 -8.78 -33.44 24.48
CA PRO A 699 -7.74 -33.48 23.45
C PRO A 699 -8.30 -33.65 22.03
N THR A 700 -9.58 -34.00 21.90
CA THR A 700 -10.36 -34.02 20.63
C THR A 700 -10.74 -32.62 20.14
N ILE A 701 -10.76 -31.61 21.02
CA ILE A 701 -11.11 -30.22 20.68
C ILE A 701 -9.86 -29.50 20.20
N THR A 702 -9.90 -29.04 18.95
CA THR A 702 -8.79 -28.30 18.37
C THR A 702 -8.85 -26.83 18.81
N SER A 703 -7.87 -26.41 19.60
CA SER A 703 -7.77 -25.05 20.12
C SER A 703 -6.73 -24.24 19.35
N VAL A 704 -7.15 -23.13 18.76
CA VAL A 704 -6.34 -22.25 17.91
C VAL A 704 -6.29 -20.86 18.51
N ARG A 705 -5.08 -20.38 18.82
CA ARG A 705 -4.87 -19.03 19.37
C ARG A 705 -4.73 -18.02 18.25
N VAL A 706 -5.64 -17.05 18.19
CA VAL A 706 -5.71 -16.04 17.11
C VAL A 706 -4.72 -14.91 17.34
N LYS A 707 -4.40 -14.61 18.61
CA LYS A 707 -3.53 -13.50 19.00
C LYS A 707 -2.12 -13.61 18.43
N ASP A 708 -1.54 -14.82 18.42
CA ASP A 708 -0.21 -15.04 17.86
C ASP A 708 -0.15 -14.70 16.37
N ALA A 709 -1.23 -14.96 15.62
CA ALA A 709 -1.34 -14.58 14.22
C ALA A 709 -1.54 -13.07 14.04
N ILE A 710 -2.38 -12.46 14.89
CA ILE A 710 -2.60 -11.01 14.89
C ILE A 710 -1.31 -10.25 15.21
N ASP A 711 -0.47 -10.74 16.14
CA ASP A 711 0.78 -10.08 16.51
C ASP A 711 1.81 -10.09 15.38
N ILE A 712 1.91 -11.19 14.62
CA ILE A 712 2.75 -11.26 13.41
C ILE A 712 2.26 -10.24 12.37
N VAL A 713 0.96 -10.20 12.10
CA VAL A 713 0.36 -9.26 11.12
C VAL A 713 0.51 -7.81 11.59
N ASN A 714 0.24 -7.52 12.86
CA ASN A 714 0.38 -6.19 13.46
C ASN A 714 1.81 -5.67 13.36
N THR A 715 2.79 -6.55 13.55
CA THR A 715 4.21 -6.20 13.45
C THR A 715 4.57 -5.79 12.01
N LEU A 716 4.12 -6.56 11.01
CA LEU A 716 4.30 -6.24 9.59
C LEU A 716 3.55 -4.94 9.20
N VAL A 717 2.33 -4.76 9.68
CA VAL A 717 1.50 -3.57 9.46
C VAL A 717 2.15 -2.32 10.06
N ALA A 718 2.68 -2.40 11.28
CA ALA A 718 3.32 -1.27 11.94
C ALA A 718 4.56 -0.77 11.17
N GLN A 719 5.30 -1.69 10.55
CA GLN A 719 6.43 -1.35 9.69
C GLN A 719 5.97 -0.64 8.41
N LEU A 720 4.96 -1.18 7.74
CA LEU A 720 4.40 -0.57 6.54
C LEU A 720 3.88 0.84 6.85
N ALA A 721 3.18 1.01 7.97
CA ALA A 721 2.73 2.32 8.45
C ALA A 721 3.88 3.29 8.76
N THR A 722 5.06 2.80 9.10
CA THR A 722 6.25 3.63 9.35
C THR A 722 6.93 4.03 8.05
N ALA A 723 7.03 3.10 7.08
CA ALA A 723 7.52 3.39 5.74
C ALA A 723 6.63 4.38 4.98
N ILE A 724 5.30 4.22 5.05
CA ILE A 724 4.33 5.17 4.50
C ILE A 724 4.53 6.57 5.13
N ARG A 725 4.78 6.64 6.44
CA ARG A 725 5.09 7.89 7.18
C ARG A 725 6.35 8.57 6.67
N ALA A 726 7.42 7.79 6.47
CA ALA A 726 8.68 8.30 5.96
C ALA A 726 8.52 8.85 4.53
N ALA A 727 7.83 8.13 3.65
CA ALA A 727 7.53 8.59 2.30
C ALA A 727 6.68 9.88 2.29
N ALA A 728 5.62 9.93 3.10
CA ALA A 728 4.79 11.12 3.25
C ALA A 728 5.58 12.34 3.76
N SER A 729 6.56 12.14 4.63
CA SER A 729 7.42 13.20 5.15
C SER A 729 8.26 13.87 4.05
N VAL A 730 8.72 13.11 3.06
CA VAL A 730 9.49 13.64 1.92
C VAL A 730 8.62 14.60 1.10
N ALA A 731 7.38 14.21 0.78
CA ALA A 731 6.44 15.08 0.07
C ALA A 731 6.06 16.33 0.88
N LEU A 732 5.97 16.21 2.21
CA LEU A 732 5.73 17.34 3.10
C LEU A 732 6.90 18.33 3.07
N ILE A 733 8.15 17.85 3.17
CA ILE A 733 9.35 18.67 3.06
C ILE A 733 9.39 19.36 1.68
N ALA A 734 9.07 18.63 0.60
CA ALA A 734 8.97 19.21 -0.74
C ALA A 734 7.99 20.39 -0.78
N SER A 735 6.80 20.20 -0.20
CA SER A 735 5.74 21.21 -0.18
C SER A 735 6.14 22.46 0.59
N VAL A 736 6.83 22.28 1.72
CA VAL A 736 7.39 23.40 2.51
C VAL A 736 8.48 24.15 1.74
N LEU A 737 9.36 23.44 1.02
CA LEU A 737 10.39 24.07 0.18
C LEU A 737 9.78 24.87 -0.97
N VAL A 738 8.72 24.37 -1.60
CA VAL A 738 7.98 25.09 -2.64
C VAL A 738 7.37 26.37 -2.09
N LEU A 739 6.79 26.29 -0.89
CA LEU A 739 6.24 27.45 -0.20
C LEU A 739 7.30 28.51 0.08
N ALA A 740 8.45 28.08 0.58
CA ALA A 740 9.60 28.96 0.78
C ALA A 740 10.06 29.58 -0.54
N GLY A 741 10.10 28.81 -1.64
CA GLY A 741 10.46 29.31 -2.97
C GLY A 741 9.48 30.35 -3.54
N ALA A 742 8.17 30.11 -3.39
CA ALA A 742 7.14 31.06 -3.81
C ALA A 742 7.22 32.38 -3.03
N LEU A 743 7.47 32.31 -1.72
CA LEU A 743 7.65 33.48 -0.87
C LEU A 743 8.95 34.23 -1.18
N ALA A 744 10.05 33.51 -1.43
CA ALA A 744 11.32 34.09 -1.81
C ALA A 744 11.24 34.86 -3.13
N ALA A 745 10.50 34.35 -4.12
CA ALA A 745 10.26 35.03 -5.39
C ALA A 745 9.54 36.39 -5.23
N GLY A 746 8.64 36.52 -4.25
CA GLY A 746 7.92 37.77 -3.97
C GLY A 746 8.66 38.77 -3.07
N ASN A 747 9.83 38.41 -2.54
CA ASN A 747 10.45 39.14 -1.43
C ASN A 747 10.97 40.53 -1.85
N ARG A 748 11.50 40.69 -3.07
CA ARG A 748 12.09 41.95 -3.54
C ARG A 748 11.03 43.06 -3.72
N ALA A 749 9.88 42.71 -4.29
CA ALA A 749 8.73 43.62 -4.41
C ALA A 749 8.19 44.03 -3.03
N ARG A 750 8.13 43.09 -2.06
CA ARG A 750 7.71 43.39 -0.68
C ARG A 750 8.69 44.32 0.05
N THR A 751 9.99 44.20 -0.19
CA THR A 751 11.00 45.12 0.37
C THR A 751 10.76 46.55 -0.09
N HIS A 752 10.57 46.76 -1.39
CA HIS A 752 10.27 48.06 -1.94
C HIS A 752 9.00 48.65 -1.32
N ASP A 753 7.89 47.91 -1.34
CA ASP A 753 6.62 48.37 -0.76
C ASP A 753 6.73 48.70 0.73
N ALA A 754 7.44 47.86 1.49
CA ALA A 754 7.65 48.09 2.92
C ALA A 754 8.50 49.33 3.18
N VAL A 755 9.51 49.63 2.34
CA VAL A 755 10.34 50.84 2.48
C VAL A 755 9.54 52.09 2.12
N VAL A 756 8.81 52.09 1.00
CA VAL A 756 7.96 53.22 0.59
C VAL A 756 6.86 53.49 1.61
N LEU A 757 6.22 52.46 2.15
CA LEU A 757 5.20 52.66 3.18
C LEU A 757 5.80 53.16 4.49
N LYS A 758 7.01 52.72 4.88
CA LYS A 758 7.71 53.24 6.05
C LYS A 758 8.07 54.73 5.90
N THR A 759 8.52 55.16 4.72
CA THR A 759 8.82 56.58 4.50
C THR A 759 7.57 57.45 4.52
N LEU A 760 6.42 56.90 4.12
CA LEU A 760 5.11 57.53 4.24
C LEU A 760 4.50 57.45 5.67
N GLY A 761 5.22 56.88 6.64
CA GLY A 761 4.81 56.85 8.06
C GLY A 761 4.17 55.55 8.56
N ALA A 762 4.16 54.47 7.77
CA ALA A 762 3.63 53.18 8.23
C ALA A 762 4.54 52.54 9.30
N THR A 763 3.94 52.19 10.45
CA THR A 763 4.68 51.53 11.54
C THR A 763 4.98 50.06 11.22
N ARG A 764 6.05 49.51 11.81
CA ARG A 764 6.44 48.09 11.66
C ARG A 764 5.29 47.14 12.04
N ARG A 765 4.53 47.46 13.10
CA ARG A 765 3.37 46.67 13.55
C ARG A 765 2.23 46.68 12.54
N MET A 766 1.97 47.82 11.90
CA MET A 766 0.93 47.94 10.87
C MET A 766 1.26 47.08 9.63
N LEU A 767 2.52 47.13 9.16
CA LEU A 767 2.97 46.33 8.02
C LEU A 767 2.92 44.82 8.31
N ILE A 768 3.34 44.38 9.51
CA ILE A 768 3.24 42.98 9.92
C ILE A 768 1.76 42.53 9.92
N ARG A 769 0.84 43.34 10.47
CA ARG A 769 -0.59 43.01 10.48
C ARG A 769 -1.16 42.93 9.06
N ALA A 770 -0.80 43.86 8.17
CA ALA A 770 -1.28 43.86 6.79
C ALA A 770 -0.83 42.61 6.03
N PHE A 771 0.46 42.26 6.12
CA PHE A 771 0.97 41.04 5.48
C PHE A 771 0.43 39.77 6.12
N CYS A 772 0.22 39.75 7.44
CA CYS A 772 -0.42 38.63 8.11
C CYS A 772 -1.84 38.40 7.59
N TYR A 773 -2.65 39.46 7.46
CA TYR A 773 -4.00 39.34 6.86
C TYR A 773 -3.96 38.88 5.40
N GLU A 774 -3.01 39.39 4.61
CA GLU A 774 -2.84 38.97 3.21
C GLU A 774 -2.56 37.46 3.12
N TYR A 775 -1.60 36.96 3.90
CA TYR A 775 -1.27 35.53 3.93
C TYR A 775 -2.39 34.68 4.52
N LEU A 776 -3.12 35.17 5.52
CA LEU A 776 -4.24 34.44 6.12
C LEU A 776 -5.41 34.32 5.13
N ILE A 777 -5.74 35.37 4.38
CA ILE A 777 -6.82 35.35 3.38
C ILE A 777 -6.46 34.42 2.23
N LEU A 778 -5.25 34.57 1.66
CA LEU A 778 -4.77 33.72 0.57
C LEU A 778 -4.66 32.27 1.03
N GLY A 779 -4.08 32.05 2.22
CA GLY A 779 -3.91 30.74 2.83
C GLY A 779 -5.24 30.04 3.09
N ALA A 780 -6.21 30.72 3.73
CA ALA A 780 -7.54 30.18 3.99
C ALA A 780 -8.29 29.82 2.70
N ALA A 781 -8.24 30.67 1.68
CA ALA A 781 -8.88 30.39 0.41
C ALA A 781 -8.25 29.18 -0.31
N THR A 782 -6.91 29.08 -0.31
CA THR A 782 -6.22 27.90 -0.85
C THR A 782 -6.47 26.64 -0.02
N ALA A 783 -6.63 26.78 1.29
CA ALA A 783 -6.93 25.71 2.23
C ALA A 783 -8.29 25.06 1.94
N VAL A 784 -9.33 25.87 1.72
CA VAL A 784 -10.67 25.37 1.34
C VAL A 784 -10.61 24.62 0.01
N PHE A 785 -9.91 25.19 -0.98
CA PHE A 785 -9.71 24.49 -2.25
C PHE A 785 -8.95 23.17 -2.06
N ALA A 786 -7.87 23.18 -1.29
CA ALA A 786 -7.05 22.00 -1.04
C ALA A 786 -7.81 20.90 -0.31
N LEU A 787 -8.69 21.26 0.64
CA LEU A 787 -9.57 20.31 1.32
C LEU A 787 -10.51 19.62 0.34
N PHE A 788 -11.15 20.41 -0.53
CA PHE A 788 -12.09 19.89 -1.53
C PHE A 788 -11.37 19.04 -2.58
N ALA A 789 -10.38 19.62 -3.27
CA ALA A 789 -9.66 18.95 -4.36
C ALA A 789 -8.87 17.75 -3.83
N GLY A 790 -8.18 17.90 -2.70
CA GLY A 790 -7.42 16.83 -2.08
C GLY A 790 -8.30 15.74 -1.48
N GLY A 791 -9.45 16.08 -0.91
CA GLY A 791 -10.46 15.13 -0.45
C GLY A 791 -11.05 14.31 -1.58
N VAL A 792 -11.42 14.95 -2.70
CA VAL A 792 -11.94 14.26 -3.89
C VAL A 792 -10.87 13.37 -4.52
N ALA A 793 -9.63 13.86 -4.64
CA ALA A 793 -8.52 13.07 -5.16
C ALA A 793 -8.23 11.85 -4.27
N ALA A 794 -8.16 12.04 -2.94
CA ALA A 794 -7.94 10.95 -1.99
C ALA A 794 -9.07 9.93 -2.04
N TRP A 795 -10.34 10.38 -2.05
CA TRP A 795 -11.49 9.48 -2.20
C TRP A 795 -11.43 8.67 -3.49
N PHE A 796 -11.14 9.31 -4.63
CA PHE A 796 -11.05 8.62 -5.91
C PHE A 796 -9.93 7.57 -5.90
N ILE A 797 -8.74 7.94 -5.42
CA ILE A 797 -7.58 7.03 -5.37
C ILE A 797 -7.85 5.86 -4.41
N THR A 798 -8.33 6.14 -3.20
CA THR A 798 -8.61 5.08 -2.21
C THR A 798 -9.74 4.14 -2.66
N ALA A 799 -10.89 4.69 -3.08
CA ALA A 799 -12.07 3.89 -3.40
C ALA A 799 -12.00 3.20 -4.77
N ARG A 800 -11.47 3.85 -5.80
CA ARG A 800 -11.50 3.31 -7.19
C ARG A 800 -10.21 2.64 -7.61
N ILE A 801 -9.06 3.15 -7.16
CA ILE A 801 -7.75 2.66 -7.58
C ILE A 801 -7.28 1.58 -6.60
N MET A 802 -7.10 1.94 -5.33
CA MET A 802 -6.61 1.02 -4.30
C MET A 802 -7.66 0.02 -3.82
N ARG A 803 -8.94 0.25 -4.19
CA ARG A 803 -10.11 -0.57 -3.81
C ARG A 803 -10.20 -0.80 -2.30
N ILE A 804 -9.90 0.25 -1.52
CA ILE A 804 -10.06 0.24 -0.07
C ILE A 804 -11.29 1.06 0.33
N PRO A 805 -11.98 0.70 1.43
CA PRO A 805 -13.07 1.51 1.97
C PRO A 805 -12.57 2.92 2.29
N SER A 806 -13.10 3.92 1.59
CA SER A 806 -12.69 5.32 1.80
C SER A 806 -13.48 5.95 2.94
N HIS A 807 -12.80 6.38 3.99
CA HIS A 807 -13.36 7.21 5.06
C HIS A 807 -12.77 8.61 4.98
N PHE A 808 -13.64 9.62 5.08
CA PHE A 808 -13.16 10.98 5.21
C PHE A 808 -12.69 11.19 6.66
N LEU A 809 -11.41 11.54 6.83
CA LEU A 809 -10.78 11.75 8.13
C LEU A 809 -10.69 13.26 8.42
N PRO A 810 -11.75 13.90 8.96
CA PRO A 810 -11.80 15.34 9.15
C PRO A 810 -10.69 15.85 10.08
N ASP A 811 -10.34 15.08 11.10
CA ASP A 811 -9.32 15.44 12.09
C ASP A 811 -7.93 15.52 11.44
N VAL A 812 -7.59 14.53 10.62
CA VAL A 812 -6.33 14.48 9.89
C VAL A 812 -6.26 15.62 8.87
N ALA A 813 -7.32 15.82 8.09
CA ALA A 813 -7.36 16.90 7.12
C ALA A 813 -7.27 18.29 7.78
N GLY A 814 -8.01 18.50 8.87
CA GLY A 814 -8.02 19.74 9.66
C GLY A 814 -6.65 20.03 10.27
N LEU A 815 -6.00 19.03 10.88
CA LEU A 815 -4.66 19.19 11.44
C LEU A 815 -3.64 19.54 10.36
N THR A 816 -3.67 18.87 9.20
CA THR A 816 -2.78 19.16 8.07
C THR A 816 -2.96 20.58 7.56
N LEU A 817 -4.21 21.05 7.44
CA LEU A 817 -4.54 22.40 7.00
C LEU A 817 -4.06 23.47 7.98
N ILE A 818 -4.32 23.28 9.28
CA ILE A 818 -3.87 24.20 10.32
C ILE A 818 -2.35 24.25 10.33
N THR A 819 -1.68 23.10 10.31
CA THR A 819 -0.22 23.01 10.32
C THR A 819 0.39 23.71 9.11
N ALA A 820 -0.16 23.47 7.92
CA ALA A 820 0.32 24.08 6.70
C ALA A 820 0.03 25.59 6.62
N LEU A 821 -1.10 26.05 7.16
CA LEU A 821 -1.42 27.47 7.28
C LEU A 821 -0.46 28.17 8.25
N VAL A 822 -0.18 27.56 9.41
CA VAL A 822 0.79 28.06 10.39
C VAL A 822 2.19 28.13 9.78
N LEU A 823 2.63 27.09 9.07
CA LEU A 823 3.90 27.08 8.34
C LEU A 823 3.95 28.18 7.27
N THR A 824 2.90 28.32 6.47
CA THR A 824 2.85 29.32 5.39
C THR A 824 2.92 30.74 5.94
N VAL A 825 2.11 31.05 6.96
CA VAL A 825 2.11 32.35 7.63
C VAL A 825 3.44 32.57 8.36
N GLY A 826 3.98 31.56 9.03
CA GLY A 826 5.26 31.60 9.74
C GLY A 826 6.43 31.91 8.81
N ILE A 827 6.59 31.17 7.72
CA ILE A 827 7.65 31.40 6.72
C ILE A 827 7.48 32.78 6.07
N GLY A 828 6.24 33.16 5.74
CA GLY A 828 5.93 34.48 5.18
C GLY A 828 6.29 35.62 6.15
N LEU A 829 6.01 35.46 7.44
CA LEU A 829 6.35 36.42 8.49
C LEU A 829 7.85 36.50 8.77
N ILE A 830 8.58 35.38 8.74
CA ILE A 830 10.04 35.37 8.88
C ILE A 830 10.70 36.19 7.76
N GLY A 831 10.27 35.98 6.51
CA GLY A 831 10.72 36.78 5.38
C GLY A 831 10.40 38.26 5.57
N THR A 832 9.16 38.55 5.98
CA THR A 832 8.69 39.91 6.27
C THR A 832 9.49 40.59 7.40
N TRP A 833 9.82 39.86 8.46
CA TRP A 833 10.55 40.39 9.61
C TRP A 833 11.99 40.80 9.23
N ARG A 834 12.64 39.98 8.38
CA ARG A 834 13.96 40.25 7.79
C ARG A 834 13.93 41.47 6.86
N ILE A 835 12.90 41.60 6.02
CA ILE A 835 12.67 42.78 5.18
C ILE A 835 12.52 44.04 6.05
N LEU A 836 11.72 43.96 7.10
CA LEU A 836 11.46 45.10 7.98
C LEU A 836 12.71 45.57 8.76
N GLY A 837 13.79 44.78 8.80
CA GLY A 837 15.08 45.16 9.37
C GLY A 837 15.99 45.94 8.41
N GLN A 838 15.67 46.04 7.11
CA GLN A 838 16.49 46.80 6.16
C GLN A 838 16.34 48.31 6.36
N LYS A 839 17.48 49.03 6.29
CA LYS A 839 17.54 50.50 6.36
C LYS A 839 16.88 51.10 5.12
N ALA A 840 16.07 52.14 5.29
CA ALA A 840 15.38 52.80 4.18
C ALA A 840 16.35 53.54 3.25
N ALA A 841 17.42 54.13 3.79
CA ALA A 841 18.37 54.96 3.05
C ALA A 841 19.02 54.31 1.79
N PRO A 842 19.54 53.07 1.82
CA PRO A 842 20.10 52.44 0.62
C PRO A 842 19.06 52.17 -0.46
N VAL A 843 17.85 51.72 -0.09
CA VAL A 843 16.78 51.42 -1.04
C VAL A 843 16.20 52.70 -1.66
N LEU A 844 16.14 53.81 -0.90
CA LEU A 844 15.72 55.12 -1.40
C LEU A 844 16.76 55.80 -2.30
N ARG A 845 18.04 55.39 -2.22
CA ARG A 845 19.11 55.92 -3.10
C ARG A 845 19.15 55.24 -4.47
N GLU A 846 18.56 54.05 -4.59
CA GLU A 846 18.43 53.29 -5.83
C GLU A 846 17.10 53.60 -6.57
N LEU A 847 16.16 54.29 -5.91
CA LEU A 847 14.92 54.83 -6.49
C LEU A 847 15.15 56.14 -7.24
#